data_AF-A0AAW5IRG1-F1
#
_entry.id   AF-A0AAW5IRG1-F1
#
_cell.length_a   1.000
_cell.length_b   1.000
_cell.length_c   1.000
_cell.angle_alpha   90.00
_cell.angle_beta   90.00
_cell.angle_gamma   90.00
#
_symmetry.space_group_name_H-M   'P 1'
#
loop_
_entity.id
_entity.type
_entity.pdbx_description
1 polymer ?
#
loop_
_entity_poly.entity_id
_entity_poly.type
_entity_poly.pdbx_seq_one_letter_code
_entity_poly.pdbx_strand_id
1 'polypeptide(L)'
;MMTRIKTLMIWIGLLLSLASCKDSLEAITLGGDELPTEGVTLSIQLPNFTPQEISTRAGDETTESINSLWLVCYDATGTFLKKQDCTSAYTAAAADIDGYRKIKTNLPKGTETVHLVANFPSLTDAQAANLDAMDDITPDLSKPICWGAKTLSDLMNNSKISLTRQCAKVTVKTSVSNFEITDLHVWHSASKGSIAPAGYKVSTKDDDLATSTELMDDSKCIIGGSAAVVAVNETSAGKADIIIKAKYKDTKGSYKEGFYKVALYYKKDDGKTAQYALVRNHNYIVNVISVNDAGYATEAEALKAEPENRLKVTVVDDNPEIVDMIACKDYELGVCGTQTVAATNGTDPIIVPITLFTNLKPENTTDNNLYKVEISKDEQSWITSWSPGSQSTTTSPNESAPSGTMFVLNLTLTANNKSEEPRDGTITITSGDLKRTITIHQEGYDFKRAKDRKVVMNYDGTIHDNYFAWLDEMHGVKPSENKVEDQEQTRNQGLHFSVGDNKIYYLIPKKPGDNVEKKSANISYSDETYNGNNYYKVTLNNSTNNFDLWIDEEGFVIKNTEDADHPFTIKYPIYHAGVFGEIKNLGDEQLGETKTGWYYYGVVKILVDEPSEDGKTTTSNKTYYMLDRNLGASNSDFYSPGSANIANDKGSIGGYFKISNRKSSNDYINKYVIGNFRVPKGNELEAIANKIEVKPLSTSTGELYNCLRIPTVSSQKDYIYIPISGYYESNSFKDEYHANLWSQSLLSGYQGFSSSSNEYGFWYLYLDIYNKIKTITNTRFVQGYDGSSTGRYKAMPIRLIYVP
;
A
#
# COMPACT_ATOMS: atom_id res chain seq x y z
N MET A 1 38.54 -79.69 -29.00
CA MET A 1 39.03 -78.41 -29.53
C MET A 1 37.81 -77.55 -29.85
N MET A 2 37.69 -76.38 -29.21
CA MET A 2 36.79 -75.22 -29.48
C MET A 2 35.24 -75.30 -29.33
N THR A 3 34.77 -74.75 -28.19
CA THR A 3 33.72 -73.71 -27.96
C THR A 3 32.26 -73.76 -28.51
N ARG A 4 31.31 -73.82 -27.54
CA ARG A 4 29.97 -73.16 -27.38
C ARG A 4 29.20 -72.60 -28.60
N ILE A 5 27.89 -72.89 -28.66
CA ILE A 5 26.77 -71.92 -28.85
C ILE A 5 25.44 -72.54 -28.32
N LYS A 6 24.88 -71.90 -27.29
CA LYS A 6 23.46 -71.94 -26.85
C LYS A 6 22.76 -70.87 -27.71
N THR A 7 21.55 -71.01 -28.25
CA THR A 7 20.28 -71.16 -27.52
C THR A 7 19.20 -71.44 -28.58
N LEU A 8 18.74 -72.68 -28.67
CA LEU A 8 17.62 -73.12 -29.51
C LEU A 8 16.54 -73.65 -28.57
N MET A 9 15.70 -72.74 -28.08
CA MET A 9 14.46 -73.09 -27.38
C MET A 9 13.58 -71.84 -27.39
N ILE A 10 12.29 -72.05 -27.70
CA ILE A 10 11.22 -71.05 -27.83
C ILE A 10 11.07 -70.51 -29.27
N TRP A 11 10.73 -71.42 -30.19
CA TRP A 11 10.12 -71.14 -31.50
C TRP A 11 9.03 -72.16 -31.84
N ILE A 12 8.27 -72.61 -30.84
CA ILE A 12 7.07 -73.45 -31.02
C ILE A 12 6.01 -72.94 -30.05
N GLY A 13 5.00 -72.27 -30.57
CA GLY A 13 3.91 -71.69 -29.80
C GLY A 13 3.28 -70.41 -30.37
N LEU A 14 3.60 -70.02 -31.61
CA LEU A 14 2.91 -68.96 -32.33
C LEU A 14 2.09 -69.57 -33.47
N LEU A 15 0.91 -70.12 -33.13
CA LEU A 15 -0.23 -70.30 -34.05
C LEU A 15 -1.40 -70.96 -33.31
N LEU A 16 -2.26 -70.13 -32.73
CA LEU A 16 -3.69 -70.42 -32.53
C LEU A 16 -4.44 -69.08 -32.43
N SER A 17 -4.96 -68.68 -33.58
CA SER A 17 -6.25 -67.99 -33.81
C SER A 17 -6.66 -66.78 -32.94
N LEU A 18 -6.60 -65.60 -33.57
CA LEU A 18 -7.73 -64.68 -33.80
C LEU A 18 -8.80 -64.55 -32.70
N ALA A 19 -8.84 -63.38 -32.03
CA ALA A 19 -10.05 -62.55 -31.94
C ALA A 19 -9.77 -61.21 -31.24
N SER A 20 -10.39 -60.16 -31.79
CA SER A 20 -10.61 -58.81 -31.24
C SER A 20 -9.55 -57.75 -31.54
N CYS A 21 -9.99 -56.78 -32.35
CA CYS A 21 -9.29 -55.58 -32.77
C CYS A 21 -8.67 -54.81 -31.60
N LYS A 22 -7.39 -54.50 -31.74
CA LYS A 22 -6.75 -53.36 -31.08
C LYS A 22 -5.78 -52.80 -32.09
N ASP A 23 -6.05 -51.58 -32.57
CA ASP A 23 -5.09 -50.83 -33.36
C ASP A 23 -3.82 -50.67 -32.53
N SER A 24 -2.83 -51.47 -32.91
CA SER A 24 -1.52 -51.50 -32.29
C SER A 24 -0.76 -50.26 -32.71
N LEU A 25 -0.43 -49.44 -31.71
CA LEU A 25 0.70 -48.53 -31.71
C LEU A 25 1.91 -49.25 -32.33
N GLU A 26 2.33 -48.86 -33.53
CA GLU A 26 3.63 -49.27 -34.05
C GLU A 26 4.70 -48.67 -33.13
N ALA A 27 5.26 -49.52 -32.27
CA ALA A 27 6.49 -49.23 -31.56
C ALA A 27 7.60 -49.11 -32.60
N ILE A 28 7.88 -47.88 -33.03
CA ILE A 28 9.10 -47.55 -33.75
C ILE A 28 10.25 -47.73 -32.75
N THR A 29 10.95 -48.86 -32.84
CA THR A 29 12.31 -49.00 -32.31
C THR A 29 13.23 -48.17 -33.21
N LEU A 30 13.33 -46.87 -32.94
CA LEU A 30 14.42 -46.03 -33.47
C LEU A 30 15.67 -46.34 -32.65
N GLY A 31 16.65 -46.97 -33.31
CA GLY A 31 18.04 -46.88 -32.84
C GLY A 31 18.43 -45.40 -32.79
N GLY A 32 19.11 -45.01 -31.71
CA GLY A 32 19.56 -43.62 -31.50
C GLY A 32 20.33 -43.07 -32.71
N ASP A 33 20.16 -41.78 -32.95
CA ASP A 33 20.82 -40.89 -33.94
C ASP A 33 20.16 -40.61 -35.30
N GLU A 34 18.98 -41.15 -35.65
CA GLU A 34 18.31 -40.74 -36.89
C GLU A 34 16.99 -39.99 -36.64
N LEU A 35 16.98 -38.70 -37.00
CA LEU A 35 15.74 -37.90 -37.10
C LEU A 35 14.80 -38.54 -38.13
N PRO A 36 13.48 -38.55 -37.90
CA PRO A 36 12.53 -39.11 -38.85
C PRO A 36 12.63 -38.35 -40.19
N THR A 37 12.86 -39.09 -41.28
CA THR A 37 12.93 -38.56 -42.66
C THR A 37 11.63 -37.86 -43.06
N GLU A 38 10.54 -38.15 -42.36
CA GLU A 38 9.23 -37.55 -42.57
C GLU A 38 9.04 -36.21 -41.84
N GLY A 39 9.92 -35.79 -40.92
CA GLY A 39 9.78 -34.52 -40.17
C GLY A 39 9.03 -34.65 -38.84
N VAL A 40 9.26 -33.72 -37.92
CA VAL A 40 8.68 -33.67 -36.56
C VAL A 40 7.38 -32.84 -36.57
N THR A 41 6.33 -33.35 -35.94
CA THR A 41 5.09 -32.59 -35.71
C THR A 41 5.20 -31.81 -34.41
N LEU A 42 4.93 -30.50 -34.45
CA LEU A 42 4.90 -29.59 -33.31
C LEU A 42 3.48 -29.06 -33.13
N SER A 43 2.96 -29.13 -31.90
CA SER A 43 1.68 -28.55 -31.50
C SER A 43 1.97 -27.25 -30.74
N ILE A 44 1.47 -26.12 -31.22
CA ILE A 44 1.81 -24.79 -30.70
C ILE A 44 0.56 -24.12 -30.16
N GLN A 45 0.63 -23.58 -28.95
CA GLN A 45 -0.45 -22.81 -28.32
C GLN A 45 0.05 -21.42 -27.90
N LEU A 46 -0.75 -20.40 -28.18
CA LEU A 46 -0.55 -19.06 -27.66
C LEU A 46 -0.80 -19.02 -26.14
N PRO A 47 -0.08 -18.19 -25.37
CA PRO A 47 -0.41 -17.95 -23.98
C PRO A 47 -1.80 -17.32 -23.92
N ASN A 48 -2.71 -17.91 -23.14
CA ASN A 48 -4.02 -17.32 -22.95
C ASN A 48 -3.90 -16.15 -21.95
N PHE A 49 -4.35 -14.95 -22.32
CA PHE A 49 -4.73 -13.97 -21.30
C PHE A 49 -6.11 -14.35 -20.80
N THR A 50 -6.43 -14.11 -19.53
CA THR A 50 -7.83 -13.98 -19.14
C THR A 50 -8.42 -12.87 -20.03
N PRO A 51 -9.43 -13.15 -20.88
CA PRO A 51 -10.00 -12.12 -21.72
C PRO A 51 -10.70 -11.13 -20.78
N GLN A 52 -10.08 -9.97 -20.56
CA GLN A 52 -10.87 -8.76 -20.58
C GLN A 52 -10.51 -8.05 -21.86
N GLU A 53 -11.50 -8.08 -22.75
CA GLU A 53 -11.64 -7.26 -23.94
C GLU A 53 -10.92 -5.92 -23.74
N ILE A 54 -10.00 -5.57 -24.65
CA ILE A 54 -9.52 -4.19 -24.77
C ILE A 54 -10.72 -3.39 -25.26
N SER A 55 -11.60 -3.00 -24.34
CA SER A 55 -12.77 -2.18 -24.62
C SER A 55 -12.28 -0.78 -24.95
N THR A 56 -11.99 -0.54 -26.23
CA THR A 56 -11.96 0.83 -26.74
C THR A 56 -13.36 1.41 -26.58
N ARG A 57 -13.50 2.71 -26.25
CA ARG A 57 -14.81 3.41 -26.23
C ARG A 57 -15.63 3.26 -27.53
N ALA A 58 -15.02 2.72 -28.59
CA ALA A 58 -15.60 2.46 -29.91
C ALA A 58 -16.04 1.00 -30.15
N GLY A 59 -15.85 0.07 -29.21
CA GLY A 59 -16.40 -1.29 -29.32
C GLY A 59 -15.68 -2.25 -30.26
N ASP A 60 -14.46 -1.93 -30.73
CA ASP A 60 -13.65 -2.87 -31.52
C ASP A 60 -12.69 -3.65 -30.60
N GLU A 61 -13.01 -4.92 -30.40
CA GLU A 61 -12.18 -5.90 -29.69
C GLU A 61 -10.95 -6.27 -30.55
N THR A 62 -9.74 -6.11 -30.01
CA THR A 62 -8.52 -6.60 -30.68
C THR A 62 -8.05 -7.88 -30.01
N THR A 63 -8.31 -9.02 -30.65
CA THR A 63 -7.79 -10.31 -30.23
C THR A 63 -6.32 -10.43 -30.64
N GLU A 64 -5.47 -10.92 -29.73
CA GLU A 64 -4.09 -11.25 -30.08
C GLU A 64 -4.02 -12.35 -31.15
N SER A 65 -3.04 -12.24 -32.04
CA SER A 65 -2.79 -13.26 -33.06
C SER A 65 -1.30 -13.47 -33.30
N ILE A 66 -0.94 -14.65 -33.81
CA ILE A 66 0.39 -14.92 -34.34
C ILE A 66 0.40 -14.49 -35.81
N ASN A 67 1.17 -13.46 -36.13
CA ASN A 67 1.36 -12.97 -37.50
C ASN A 67 2.70 -13.40 -38.11
N SER A 68 3.65 -13.81 -37.29
CA SER A 68 4.87 -14.49 -37.73
C SER A 68 5.25 -15.56 -36.73
N LEU A 69 5.88 -16.64 -37.21
CA LEU A 69 6.38 -17.72 -36.37
C LEU A 69 7.73 -18.20 -36.91
N TRP A 70 8.76 -18.09 -36.08
CA TRP A 70 10.08 -18.67 -36.34
C TRP A 70 10.31 -19.88 -35.48
N LEU A 71 10.94 -20.88 -36.07
CA LEU A 71 11.52 -22.01 -35.38
C LEU A 71 13.03 -21.87 -35.40
N VAL A 72 13.68 -22.05 -34.26
CA VAL A 72 15.14 -21.92 -34.08
C VAL A 72 15.66 -23.19 -33.40
N CYS A 73 16.73 -23.77 -33.94
CA CYS A 73 17.33 -25.01 -33.44
C CYS A 73 18.74 -24.76 -32.91
N TYR A 74 19.05 -25.34 -31.74
CA TYR A 74 20.39 -25.35 -31.16
C TYR A 74 20.87 -26.78 -30.94
N ASP A 75 22.19 -26.97 -30.94
CA ASP A 75 22.81 -28.24 -30.56
C ASP A 75 22.97 -28.39 -29.04
N ALA A 76 23.54 -29.52 -28.60
CA ALA A 76 23.75 -29.84 -27.19
C ALA A 76 24.72 -28.89 -26.46
N THR A 77 25.48 -28.06 -27.18
CA THR A 77 26.35 -27.02 -26.60
C THR A 77 25.67 -25.65 -26.53
N GLY A 78 24.43 -25.54 -27.01
CA GLY A 78 23.73 -24.26 -27.16
C GLY A 78 24.13 -23.47 -28.41
N THR A 79 24.83 -24.10 -29.36
CA THR A 79 25.25 -23.42 -30.60
C THR A 79 24.10 -23.42 -31.60
N PHE A 80 23.82 -22.24 -32.20
CA PHE A 80 22.79 -22.07 -33.21
C PHE A 80 23.07 -22.90 -34.47
N LEU A 81 22.07 -23.67 -34.90
CA LEU A 81 22.16 -24.53 -36.09
C LEU A 81 21.39 -23.95 -37.28
N LYS A 82 20.13 -23.58 -37.06
CA LYS A 82 19.22 -23.15 -38.14
C LYS A 82 18.03 -22.37 -37.58
N LYS A 83 17.54 -21.40 -38.36
CA LYS A 83 16.20 -20.81 -38.21
C LYS A 83 15.33 -21.13 -39.42
N GLN A 84 14.02 -21.23 -39.21
CA GLN A 84 13.04 -21.49 -40.25
C GLN A 84 11.77 -20.67 -40.02
N ASP A 85 11.31 -19.99 -41.06
CA ASP A 85 10.00 -19.35 -41.05
C ASP A 85 8.90 -20.41 -41.17
N CYS A 86 8.05 -20.48 -40.15
CA CYS A 86 6.93 -21.41 -40.03
C CYS A 86 5.57 -20.70 -40.12
N THR A 87 5.56 -19.41 -40.46
CA THR A 87 4.36 -18.57 -40.46
C THR A 87 3.23 -19.16 -41.32
N SER A 88 3.51 -19.48 -42.58
CA SER A 88 2.50 -20.05 -43.48
C SER A 88 1.96 -21.40 -43.00
N ALA A 89 2.81 -22.24 -42.43
CA ALA A 89 2.41 -23.54 -41.90
C ALA A 89 1.49 -23.38 -40.67
N TYR A 90 1.81 -22.45 -39.78
CA TYR A 90 0.98 -22.14 -38.62
C TYR A 90 -0.38 -21.56 -39.02
N THR A 91 -0.40 -20.60 -39.94
CA THR A 91 -1.64 -19.97 -40.43
C THR A 91 -2.56 -20.99 -41.11
N ALA A 92 -2.02 -21.99 -41.80
CA ALA A 92 -2.79 -23.04 -42.45
C ALA A 92 -3.31 -24.13 -41.49
N ALA A 93 -2.76 -24.25 -40.28
CA ALA A 93 -3.12 -25.28 -39.32
C ALA A 93 -4.40 -24.91 -38.54
N ALA A 94 -5.32 -25.86 -38.38
CA ALA A 94 -6.49 -25.70 -37.53
C ALA A 94 -6.11 -25.87 -36.04
N ALA A 95 -6.77 -25.11 -35.17
CA ALA A 95 -6.64 -25.28 -33.73
C ALA A 95 -7.49 -26.46 -33.24
N ASP A 96 -7.00 -27.22 -32.27
CA ASP A 96 -7.79 -28.22 -31.55
C ASP A 96 -8.63 -27.59 -30.42
N ILE A 97 -9.34 -28.44 -29.66
CA ILE A 97 -10.22 -28.00 -28.56
C ILE A 97 -9.46 -27.29 -27.43
N ASP A 98 -8.17 -27.59 -27.28
CA ASP A 98 -7.28 -26.97 -26.31
C ASP A 98 -6.61 -25.70 -26.89
N GLY A 99 -6.90 -25.35 -28.15
CA GLY A 99 -6.32 -24.18 -28.84
C GLY A 99 -4.94 -24.41 -29.47
N TYR A 100 -4.44 -25.64 -29.52
CA TYR A 100 -3.16 -25.96 -30.15
C TYR A 100 -3.28 -26.10 -31.68
N ARG A 101 -2.34 -25.52 -32.42
CA ARG A 101 -2.20 -25.71 -33.87
C ARG A 101 -1.01 -26.61 -34.19
N LYS A 102 -1.22 -27.59 -35.05
CA LYS A 102 -0.19 -28.58 -35.43
C LYS A 102 0.53 -28.19 -36.72
N ILE A 103 1.84 -28.04 -36.66
CA ILE A 103 2.70 -27.83 -37.83
C ILE A 103 3.70 -28.99 -37.96
N LYS A 104 4.16 -29.26 -39.19
CA LYS A 104 5.14 -30.30 -39.48
C LYS A 104 6.41 -29.67 -40.05
N THR A 105 7.57 -30.03 -39.53
CA THR A 105 8.85 -29.37 -39.87
C THR A 105 10.03 -30.34 -39.82
N ASN A 106 11.06 -30.09 -40.62
CA ASN A 106 12.29 -30.88 -40.65
C ASN A 106 13.38 -30.19 -39.82
N LEU A 107 13.80 -30.83 -38.74
CA LEU A 107 14.87 -30.33 -37.88
C LEU A 107 16.25 -30.71 -38.47
N PRO A 108 17.28 -29.85 -38.35
CA PRO A 108 18.63 -30.20 -38.76
C PRO A 108 19.21 -31.30 -37.86
N LYS A 109 20.10 -32.12 -38.43
CA LYS A 109 20.85 -33.13 -37.65
C LYS A 109 21.63 -32.46 -36.53
N GLY A 110 21.59 -33.04 -35.33
CA GLY A 110 22.26 -32.51 -34.14
C GLY A 110 21.43 -31.52 -33.31
N THR A 111 20.16 -31.30 -33.65
CA THR A 111 19.25 -30.47 -32.82
C THR A 111 19.03 -31.12 -31.45
N GLU A 112 19.31 -30.38 -30.39
CA GLU A 112 19.00 -30.74 -29.01
C GLU A 112 17.80 -29.96 -28.48
N THR A 113 17.71 -28.66 -28.78
CA THR A 113 16.58 -27.81 -28.36
C THR A 113 15.92 -27.12 -29.55
N VAL A 114 14.60 -26.98 -29.45
CA VAL A 114 13.76 -26.27 -30.42
C VAL A 114 13.11 -25.10 -29.70
N HIS A 115 13.34 -23.90 -30.23
CA HIS A 115 12.79 -22.65 -29.75
C HIS A 115 11.80 -22.13 -30.79
N LEU A 116 10.70 -21.55 -30.32
CA LEU A 116 9.69 -20.88 -31.12
C LEU A 116 9.68 -19.39 -30.76
N VAL A 117 9.65 -18.54 -31.79
CA VAL A 117 9.53 -17.08 -31.64
C VAL A 117 8.36 -16.61 -32.48
N ALA A 118 7.31 -16.13 -31.84
CA ALA A 118 6.13 -15.59 -32.50
C ALA A 118 6.15 -14.05 -32.52
N ASN A 119 5.49 -13.46 -33.52
CA ASN A 119 5.31 -12.02 -33.70
C ASN A 119 6.60 -11.20 -33.82
N PHE A 120 7.69 -11.86 -34.21
CA PHE A 120 8.92 -11.20 -34.62
C PHE A 120 9.04 -11.29 -36.16
N PRO A 121 8.75 -10.23 -36.94
CA PRO A 121 8.57 -10.36 -38.39
C PRO A 121 9.87 -10.63 -39.16
N SER A 122 11.04 -10.29 -38.62
CA SER A 122 12.32 -10.49 -39.30
C SER A 122 13.41 -10.85 -38.30
N LEU A 123 13.47 -12.14 -37.95
CA LEU A 123 14.50 -12.67 -37.07
C LEU A 123 15.82 -12.83 -37.85
N THR A 124 16.86 -12.10 -37.45
CA THR A 124 18.20 -12.20 -38.08
C THR A 124 18.98 -13.41 -37.56
N ASP A 125 20.04 -13.83 -38.26
CA ASP A 125 20.90 -14.93 -37.78
C ASP A 125 21.63 -14.55 -36.49
N ALA A 126 22.01 -13.28 -36.31
CA ALA A 126 22.65 -12.80 -35.08
C ALA A 126 21.70 -12.88 -33.87
N GLN A 127 20.44 -12.48 -34.04
CA GLN A 127 19.42 -12.59 -32.98
C GLN A 127 19.04 -14.05 -32.72
N ALA A 128 18.91 -14.86 -33.78
CA ALA A 128 18.67 -16.29 -33.62
C ALA A 128 19.84 -17.01 -32.94
N ALA A 129 21.06 -16.50 -33.05
CA ALA A 129 22.21 -17.05 -32.34
C ALA A 129 22.15 -16.80 -30.82
N ASN A 130 21.44 -15.76 -30.37
CA ASN A 130 21.36 -15.38 -28.96
C ASN A 130 20.01 -14.70 -28.65
N LEU A 131 18.97 -15.49 -28.38
CA LEU A 131 17.60 -14.97 -28.21
C LEU A 131 17.37 -14.25 -26.87
N ASP A 132 18.22 -14.48 -25.86
CA ASP A 132 18.15 -13.85 -24.55
C ASP A 132 19.05 -12.61 -24.41
N ALA A 133 19.67 -12.17 -25.52
CA ALA A 133 20.35 -10.89 -25.59
C ALA A 133 19.37 -9.71 -25.40
N MET A 134 19.84 -8.67 -24.71
CA MET A 134 19.11 -7.41 -24.54
C MET A 134 19.23 -6.53 -25.78
N ASP A 135 18.10 -6.33 -26.45
CA ASP A 135 17.95 -5.54 -27.67
C ASP A 135 16.94 -4.40 -27.48
N ASP A 136 16.91 -3.45 -28.41
CA ASP A 136 15.90 -2.40 -28.49
C ASP A 136 14.54 -2.97 -28.94
N ILE A 137 13.83 -3.60 -28.00
CA ILE A 137 12.51 -4.18 -28.20
C ILE A 137 11.44 -3.22 -27.70
N THR A 138 10.50 -2.86 -28.58
CA THR A 138 9.27 -2.14 -28.21
C THR A 138 8.12 -3.15 -28.12
N PRO A 139 7.56 -3.40 -26.92
CA PRO A 139 6.41 -4.27 -26.75
C PRO A 139 5.18 -3.81 -27.54
N ASP A 140 4.42 -4.76 -28.06
CA ASP A 140 3.15 -4.53 -28.77
C ASP A 140 2.03 -5.33 -28.08
N LEU A 141 0.92 -4.66 -27.76
CA LEU A 141 -0.23 -5.27 -27.08
C LEU A 141 -1.06 -6.18 -27.99
N SER A 142 -1.12 -5.88 -29.29
CA SER A 142 -1.91 -6.64 -30.27
C SER A 142 -1.13 -7.81 -30.86
N LYS A 143 0.21 -7.69 -30.87
CA LYS A 143 1.15 -8.65 -31.46
C LYS A 143 2.34 -8.86 -30.52
N PRO A 144 2.11 -9.33 -29.28
CA PRO A 144 3.20 -9.50 -28.34
C PRO A 144 4.19 -10.52 -28.89
N ILE A 145 5.49 -10.19 -28.80
CA ILE A 145 6.55 -11.16 -29.04
C ILE A 145 6.34 -12.28 -28.02
N CYS A 146 6.25 -13.50 -28.49
CA CYS A 146 6.12 -14.67 -27.62
C CYS A 146 7.22 -15.65 -27.91
N TRP A 147 7.70 -16.32 -26.87
CA TRP A 147 8.76 -17.30 -26.96
C TRP A 147 8.40 -18.57 -26.20
N GLY A 148 8.85 -19.73 -26.69
CA GLY A 148 8.79 -20.98 -25.94
C GLY A 148 9.87 -21.93 -26.44
N ALA A 149 10.38 -22.81 -25.58
CA ALA A 149 11.42 -23.76 -25.94
C ALA A 149 11.19 -25.12 -25.30
N LYS A 150 11.73 -26.16 -25.95
CA LYS A 150 11.65 -27.53 -25.47
C LYS A 150 12.80 -28.36 -26.01
N THR A 151 13.23 -29.38 -25.27
CA THR A 151 14.24 -30.34 -25.77
C THR A 151 13.61 -31.24 -26.83
N LEU A 152 14.42 -31.72 -27.77
CA LEU A 152 13.97 -32.65 -28.79
C LEU A 152 13.43 -33.94 -28.15
N SER A 153 14.12 -34.44 -27.12
CA SER A 153 13.69 -35.61 -26.34
C SER A 153 12.28 -35.45 -25.75
N ASP A 154 11.97 -34.28 -25.21
CA ASP A 154 10.63 -33.99 -24.67
C ASP A 154 9.57 -33.86 -25.78
N LEU A 155 9.94 -33.33 -26.95
CA LEU A 155 9.03 -33.20 -28.09
C LEU A 155 8.67 -34.54 -28.73
N MET A 156 9.58 -35.51 -28.69
CA MET A 156 9.32 -36.88 -29.13
C MET A 156 8.27 -37.59 -28.25
N ASN A 157 8.18 -37.20 -26.97
CA ASN A 157 7.19 -37.73 -26.02
C ASN A 157 5.90 -36.91 -26.01
N ASN A 158 6.00 -35.58 -26.09
CA ASN A 158 4.88 -34.65 -26.07
C ASN A 158 5.19 -33.41 -26.93
N SER A 159 4.63 -33.40 -28.14
CA SER A 159 4.86 -32.38 -29.17
C SER A 159 4.29 -30.98 -28.85
N LYS A 160 3.72 -30.76 -27.67
CA LYS A 160 3.16 -29.47 -27.26
C LYS A 160 4.23 -28.49 -26.76
N ILE A 161 4.24 -27.27 -27.32
CA ILE A 161 5.00 -26.11 -26.86
C ILE A 161 4.02 -24.96 -26.62
N SER A 162 3.97 -24.44 -25.39
CA SER A 162 3.31 -23.18 -25.04
C SER A 162 4.28 -22.02 -25.20
N LEU A 163 3.79 -20.87 -25.63
CA LEU A 163 4.61 -19.66 -25.67
C LEU A 163 4.32 -18.78 -24.44
N THR A 164 5.28 -17.95 -24.05
CA THR A 164 5.17 -16.92 -23.02
C THR A 164 5.40 -15.55 -23.65
N ARG A 165 4.64 -14.53 -23.27
CA ARG A 165 4.87 -13.16 -23.74
C ARG A 165 6.20 -12.63 -23.22
N GLN A 166 6.88 -11.84 -24.04
CA GLN A 166 8.13 -11.18 -23.68
C GLN A 166 7.92 -9.98 -22.75
N CYS A 167 6.73 -9.38 -22.76
CA CYS A 167 6.41 -8.16 -22.03
C CYS A 167 5.53 -8.42 -20.81
N ALA A 168 5.62 -7.52 -19.83
CA ALA A 168 4.60 -7.33 -18.81
C ALA A 168 3.50 -6.42 -19.35
N LYS A 169 2.31 -6.47 -18.75
CA LYS A 169 1.18 -5.60 -19.05
C LYS A 169 0.78 -4.81 -17.81
N VAL A 170 0.44 -3.54 -17.96
CA VAL A 170 -0.17 -2.72 -16.91
C VAL A 170 -1.51 -2.23 -17.40
N THR A 171 -2.55 -2.47 -16.61
CA THR A 171 -3.94 -2.10 -16.94
C THR A 171 -4.48 -1.24 -15.82
N VAL A 172 -5.09 -0.09 -16.13
CA VAL A 172 -5.74 0.76 -15.14
C VAL A 172 -7.24 0.75 -15.34
N LYS A 173 -7.99 0.51 -14.26
CA LYS A 173 -9.45 0.50 -14.24
C LYS A 173 -9.97 1.44 -13.15
N THR A 174 -11.19 1.93 -13.34
CA THR A 174 -11.88 2.74 -12.34
C THR A 174 -13.38 2.43 -12.34
N SER A 175 -13.96 2.29 -11.16
CA SER A 175 -15.41 2.33 -10.93
C SER A 175 -15.84 3.63 -10.25
N VAL A 176 -14.90 4.59 -10.11
CA VAL A 176 -15.11 5.84 -9.39
C VAL A 176 -15.83 6.85 -10.30
N SER A 177 -17.11 7.08 -10.02
CA SER A 177 -18.02 7.89 -10.85
C SER A 177 -17.60 9.35 -11.14
N ASN A 178 -16.74 9.95 -10.34
CA ASN A 178 -16.21 11.31 -10.52
C ASN A 178 -14.79 11.33 -11.10
N PHE A 179 -14.34 10.21 -11.67
CA PHE A 179 -13.00 10.02 -12.22
C PHE A 179 -13.07 9.32 -13.57
N GLU A 180 -12.62 10.00 -14.62
CA GLU A 180 -12.56 9.47 -15.98
C GLU A 180 -11.11 9.37 -16.41
N ILE A 181 -10.61 8.14 -16.59
CA ILE A 181 -9.26 7.92 -17.12
C ILE A 181 -9.25 8.34 -18.59
N THR A 182 -8.26 9.16 -18.96
CA THR A 182 -8.08 9.63 -20.34
C THR A 182 -6.81 9.08 -20.98
N ASP A 183 -5.78 8.75 -20.18
CA ASP A 183 -4.55 8.14 -20.66
C ASP A 183 -3.79 7.40 -19.53
N LEU A 184 -2.84 6.57 -19.92
CA LEU A 184 -1.87 5.89 -19.05
C LEU A 184 -0.48 6.06 -19.64
N HIS A 185 0.45 6.63 -18.88
CA HIS A 185 1.84 6.76 -19.28
C HIS A 185 2.74 5.97 -18.33
N VAL A 186 3.67 5.19 -18.87
CA VAL A 186 4.70 4.51 -18.08
C VAL A 186 6.07 5.05 -18.43
N TRP A 187 6.73 5.58 -17.42
CA TRP A 187 8.06 6.17 -17.47
C TRP A 187 9.07 5.26 -16.78
N HIS A 188 10.35 5.44 -17.10
CA HIS A 188 11.45 4.75 -16.42
C HIS A 188 11.36 3.22 -16.39
N SER A 189 10.55 2.59 -17.25
CA SER A 189 10.65 1.15 -17.49
C SER A 189 11.92 0.83 -18.30
N ALA A 190 12.32 -0.44 -18.34
CA ALA A 190 13.48 -0.85 -19.12
C ALA A 190 13.34 -0.46 -20.60
N SER A 191 14.38 0.19 -21.14
CA SER A 191 14.42 0.63 -22.54
C SER A 191 14.70 -0.52 -23.52
N LYS A 192 15.31 -1.60 -23.02
CA LYS A 192 15.66 -2.82 -23.75
C LYS A 192 14.95 -4.03 -23.17
N GLY A 193 14.82 -5.05 -24.01
CA GLY A 193 14.25 -6.35 -23.64
C GLY A 193 14.87 -7.46 -24.46
N SER A 194 14.57 -8.71 -24.11
CA SER A 194 15.09 -9.90 -24.81
C SER A 194 13.95 -10.78 -25.32
N ILE A 195 14.10 -11.42 -26.49
CA ILE A 195 13.05 -12.28 -27.07
C ILE A 195 12.75 -13.46 -26.14
N ALA A 196 13.80 -14.11 -25.64
CA ALA A 196 13.74 -15.18 -24.68
C ALA A 196 14.25 -14.69 -23.30
N PRO A 197 13.83 -15.31 -22.19
CA PRO A 197 14.29 -14.89 -20.87
C PRO A 197 15.73 -15.31 -20.62
N ALA A 198 16.35 -14.70 -19.61
CA ALA A 198 17.75 -14.90 -19.25
C ALA A 198 18.09 -16.40 -19.11
N GLY A 199 19.09 -16.88 -19.86
CA GLY A 199 19.49 -18.29 -19.81
C GLY A 199 18.38 -19.27 -20.21
N TYR A 200 17.38 -18.81 -20.97
CA TYR A 200 16.21 -19.58 -21.40
C TYR A 200 15.36 -20.15 -20.24
N LYS A 201 15.38 -19.49 -19.08
CA LYS A 201 14.53 -19.80 -17.91
C LYS A 201 13.44 -18.75 -17.76
N VAL A 202 12.17 -19.16 -17.67
CA VAL A 202 11.05 -18.20 -17.51
C VAL A 202 11.21 -17.42 -16.20
N SER A 203 11.21 -16.09 -16.27
CA SER A 203 11.27 -15.21 -15.11
C SER A 203 10.00 -15.35 -14.28
N THR A 204 10.12 -15.52 -12.97
CA THR A 204 8.97 -15.62 -12.04
C THR A 204 8.94 -14.54 -10.97
N LYS A 205 10.07 -13.86 -10.74
CA LYS A 205 10.25 -12.80 -9.72
C LYS A 205 11.39 -11.85 -10.09
N ASP A 206 11.57 -10.81 -9.28
CA ASP A 206 12.58 -9.75 -9.49
C ASP A 206 14.02 -10.31 -9.60
N ASP A 207 14.38 -11.29 -8.77
CA ASP A 207 15.72 -11.91 -8.77
C ASP A 207 16.02 -12.73 -10.05
N ASP A 208 14.99 -13.11 -10.80
CA ASP A 208 15.12 -13.88 -12.05
C ASP A 208 15.26 -12.96 -13.28
N LEU A 209 14.97 -11.66 -13.12
CA LEU A 209 15.02 -10.72 -14.24
C LEU A 209 16.45 -10.57 -14.74
N ALA A 210 16.64 -10.63 -16.06
CA ALA A 210 17.87 -10.14 -16.64
C ALA A 210 18.03 -8.65 -16.25
N THR A 211 19.12 -8.31 -15.57
CA THR A 211 19.38 -6.96 -15.08
C THR A 211 19.60 -6.00 -16.24
N SER A 212 18.53 -5.48 -16.83
CA SER A 212 18.61 -4.29 -17.66
C SER A 212 18.86 -3.10 -16.74
N THR A 213 20.09 -2.61 -16.73
CA THR A 213 20.46 -1.38 -16.01
C THR A 213 20.03 -0.12 -16.76
N GLU A 214 19.53 -0.26 -17.99
CA GLU A 214 19.12 0.83 -18.85
C GLU A 214 17.61 1.05 -18.76
N LEU A 215 17.22 2.14 -18.10
CA LEU A 215 15.84 2.62 -18.04
C LEU A 215 15.61 3.69 -19.11
N MET A 216 14.38 3.82 -19.60
CA MET A 216 14.00 4.98 -20.41
C MET A 216 14.22 6.27 -19.61
N ASP A 217 14.69 7.32 -20.28
CA ASP A 217 14.89 8.63 -19.66
C ASP A 217 13.62 9.50 -19.74
N ASP A 218 13.69 10.70 -19.15
CA ASP A 218 12.60 11.69 -19.15
C ASP A 218 12.23 12.22 -20.56
N SER A 219 12.84 11.72 -21.65
CA SER A 219 12.48 12.12 -23.01
C SER A 219 11.38 11.26 -23.64
N LYS A 220 11.11 10.06 -23.10
CA LYS A 220 10.18 9.10 -23.70
C LYS A 220 9.43 8.28 -22.65
N CYS A 221 8.11 8.18 -22.84
CA CYS A 221 7.24 7.26 -22.11
C CYS A 221 6.48 6.32 -23.05
N ILE A 222 5.91 5.27 -22.48
CA ILE A 222 4.98 4.37 -23.18
C ILE A 222 3.56 4.84 -22.89
N ILE A 223 2.78 5.10 -23.93
CA ILE A 223 1.43 5.65 -23.86
C ILE A 223 0.40 4.54 -24.11
N GLY A 224 -0.56 4.39 -23.20
CA GLY A 224 -1.63 3.39 -23.26
C GLY A 224 -2.94 3.90 -23.87
N GLY A 225 -3.06 5.22 -24.05
CA GLY A 225 -4.27 5.86 -24.57
C GLY A 225 -5.47 5.69 -23.65
N SER A 226 -6.66 6.02 -24.17
CA SER A 226 -7.91 5.98 -23.40
C SER A 226 -8.34 4.59 -22.90
N ALA A 227 -7.76 3.51 -23.44
CA ALA A 227 -7.96 2.17 -22.92
C ALA A 227 -7.19 1.92 -21.61
N ALA A 228 -6.18 2.76 -21.32
CA ALA A 228 -5.34 2.70 -20.14
C ALA A 228 -4.65 1.34 -19.95
N VAL A 229 -4.10 0.81 -21.05
CA VAL A 229 -3.36 -0.45 -21.09
C VAL A 229 -2.02 -0.22 -21.77
N VAL A 230 -0.91 -0.67 -21.16
CA VAL A 230 0.42 -0.64 -21.78
C VAL A 230 1.10 -2.00 -21.67
N ALA A 231 1.96 -2.31 -22.66
CA ALA A 231 2.93 -3.38 -22.55
C ALA A 231 4.32 -2.79 -22.32
N VAL A 232 5.09 -3.39 -21.42
CA VAL A 232 6.40 -2.89 -20.98
C VAL A 232 7.41 -4.03 -20.93
N ASN A 233 8.69 -3.71 -21.15
CA ASN A 233 9.77 -4.67 -20.95
C ASN A 233 9.92 -5.00 -19.47
N GLU A 234 10.54 -6.15 -19.18
CA GLU A 234 10.85 -6.56 -17.82
C GLU A 234 11.60 -5.46 -17.07
N THR A 235 11.10 -5.11 -15.89
CA THR A 235 11.62 -3.98 -15.12
C THR A 235 11.59 -4.31 -13.63
N SER A 236 12.71 -4.12 -12.93
CA SER A 236 12.80 -4.39 -11.49
C SER A 236 11.85 -3.53 -10.66
N ALA A 237 11.54 -4.00 -9.46
CA ALA A 237 10.60 -3.35 -8.56
C ALA A 237 11.01 -1.89 -8.24
N GLY A 238 10.03 -0.99 -8.24
CA GLY A 238 10.24 0.42 -7.89
C GLY A 238 11.08 1.24 -8.87
N LYS A 239 11.28 0.76 -10.11
CA LYS A 239 11.99 1.50 -11.16
C LYS A 239 11.07 2.23 -12.13
N ALA A 240 9.97 1.60 -12.54
CA ALA A 240 9.00 2.23 -13.43
C ALA A 240 8.05 3.17 -12.67
N ASP A 241 7.77 4.33 -13.26
CA ASP A 241 6.76 5.27 -12.76
C ASP A 241 5.49 5.15 -13.60
N ILE A 242 4.36 4.88 -12.93
CA ILE A 242 3.05 4.76 -13.57
C ILE A 242 2.29 6.08 -13.38
N ILE A 243 2.01 6.79 -14.47
CA ILE A 243 1.25 8.04 -14.46
C ILE A 243 -0.12 7.82 -15.11
N ILE A 244 -1.18 8.02 -14.34
CA ILE A 244 -2.54 8.03 -14.86
C ILE A 244 -2.91 9.47 -15.23
N LYS A 245 -3.34 9.69 -16.46
CA LYS A 245 -3.97 10.96 -16.87
C LYS A 245 -5.47 10.79 -16.79
N ALA A 246 -6.14 11.69 -16.08
CA ALA A 246 -7.57 11.57 -15.88
C ALA A 246 -8.26 12.93 -15.68
N LYS A 247 -9.57 12.94 -15.91
CA LYS A 247 -10.49 14.02 -15.57
C LYS A 247 -11.15 13.73 -14.23
N TYR A 248 -10.95 14.62 -13.28
CA TYR A 248 -11.60 14.60 -11.98
C TYR A 248 -12.73 15.62 -11.94
N LYS A 249 -13.92 15.21 -11.52
CA LYS A 249 -15.06 16.10 -11.28
C LYS A 249 -15.06 16.54 -9.82
N ASP A 250 -14.81 17.83 -9.59
CA ASP A 250 -14.84 18.40 -8.25
C ASP A 250 -16.27 18.55 -7.70
N THR A 251 -16.39 18.93 -6.43
CA THR A 251 -17.68 19.12 -5.75
C THR A 251 -18.54 20.22 -6.37
N LYS A 252 -17.96 21.11 -7.17
CA LYS A 252 -18.66 22.18 -7.91
C LYS A 252 -19.09 21.73 -9.31
N GLY A 253 -18.82 20.47 -9.66
CA GLY A 253 -19.19 19.86 -10.94
C GLY A 253 -18.25 20.21 -12.10
N SER A 254 -17.11 20.87 -11.83
CA SER A 254 -16.12 21.21 -12.85
C SER A 254 -15.16 20.05 -13.06
N TYR A 255 -14.92 19.69 -14.32
CA TYR A 255 -13.89 18.70 -14.65
C TYR A 255 -12.53 19.38 -14.73
N LYS A 256 -11.56 18.80 -14.03
CA LYS A 256 -10.15 19.18 -14.10
C LYS A 256 -9.34 17.99 -14.59
N GLU A 257 -8.53 18.22 -15.61
CA GLU A 257 -7.52 17.25 -16.01
C GLU A 257 -6.34 17.30 -15.04
N GLY A 258 -5.78 16.15 -14.73
CA GLY A 258 -4.60 16.03 -13.89
C GLY A 258 -3.87 14.71 -14.09
N PHE A 259 -2.65 14.67 -13.57
CA PHE A 259 -1.75 13.53 -13.62
C PHE A 259 -1.57 12.94 -12.22
N TYR A 260 -1.67 11.61 -12.10
CA TYR A 260 -1.60 10.90 -10.82
C TYR A 260 -0.50 9.84 -10.89
N LYS A 261 0.49 9.95 -10.01
CA LYS A 261 1.57 8.96 -9.90
C LYS A 261 1.14 7.79 -9.01
N VAL A 262 1.30 6.57 -9.51
CA VAL A 262 0.94 5.33 -8.84
C VAL A 262 2.15 4.41 -8.74
N ALA A 263 2.28 3.75 -7.60
CA ALA A 263 3.19 2.63 -7.41
C ALA A 263 2.42 1.31 -7.32
N LEU A 264 3.02 0.25 -7.84
CA LEU A 264 2.42 -1.08 -7.91
C LEU A 264 2.63 -1.85 -6.60
N TYR A 265 2.00 -1.41 -5.51
CA TYR A 265 2.18 -2.01 -4.19
C TYR A 265 1.35 -3.29 -3.98
N TYR A 266 1.91 -4.24 -3.22
CA TYR A 266 1.23 -5.40 -2.64
C TYR A 266 1.62 -5.61 -1.18
N LYS A 267 0.80 -6.35 -0.43
CA LYS A 267 1.10 -6.80 0.94
C LYS A 267 1.78 -8.16 0.90
N LYS A 268 2.92 -8.30 1.58
CA LYS A 268 3.56 -9.58 1.86
C LYS A 268 2.85 -10.31 2.99
N ASP A 269 3.10 -11.61 3.13
CA ASP A 269 2.52 -12.46 4.19
C ASP A 269 2.90 -11.98 5.60
N ASP A 270 4.01 -11.24 5.77
CA ASP A 270 4.42 -10.62 7.05
C ASP A 270 3.74 -9.27 7.33
N GLY A 271 2.77 -8.88 6.49
CA GLY A 271 2.02 -7.62 6.60
C GLY A 271 2.75 -6.39 6.05
N LYS A 272 4.00 -6.51 5.57
CA LYS A 272 4.74 -5.38 5.01
C LYS A 272 4.37 -5.09 3.56
N THR A 273 4.42 -3.82 3.18
CA THR A 273 4.20 -3.37 1.80
C THR A 273 5.47 -3.52 0.96
N ALA A 274 5.34 -4.05 -0.26
CA ALA A 274 6.40 -4.10 -1.27
C ALA A 274 5.85 -3.72 -2.65
N GLN A 275 6.73 -3.40 -3.60
CA GLN A 275 6.35 -3.12 -4.98
C GLN A 275 6.56 -4.34 -5.88
N TYR A 276 5.66 -4.54 -6.84
CA TYR A 276 5.85 -5.53 -7.91
C TYR A 276 7.02 -5.10 -8.82
N ALA A 277 7.84 -6.07 -9.21
CA ALA A 277 8.60 -5.97 -10.44
C ALA A 277 7.66 -6.23 -11.63
N LEU A 278 7.96 -5.68 -12.80
CA LEU A 278 7.21 -5.92 -14.02
C LEU A 278 7.78 -7.16 -14.71
N VAL A 279 7.15 -8.32 -14.52
CA VAL A 279 7.61 -9.61 -15.02
C VAL A 279 6.92 -9.96 -16.34
N ARG A 280 7.66 -10.56 -17.27
CA ARG A 280 7.12 -10.97 -18.58
C ARG A 280 5.92 -11.91 -18.40
N ASN A 281 4.91 -11.78 -19.25
CA ASN A 281 3.68 -12.59 -19.21
C ASN A 281 2.77 -12.37 -17.99
N HIS A 282 2.97 -11.31 -17.20
CA HIS A 282 2.05 -10.87 -16.13
C HIS A 282 1.25 -9.64 -16.55
N ASN A 283 0.06 -9.45 -15.96
CA ASN A 283 -0.73 -8.22 -16.07
C ASN A 283 -1.03 -7.64 -14.68
N TYR A 284 -0.46 -6.47 -14.41
CA TYR A 284 -0.70 -5.72 -13.19
C TYR A 284 -1.91 -4.81 -13.38
N ILE A 285 -3.03 -5.19 -12.77
CA ILE A 285 -4.30 -4.49 -12.85
C ILE A 285 -4.42 -3.52 -11.68
N VAL A 286 -4.28 -2.23 -11.98
CA VAL A 286 -4.48 -1.12 -11.04
C VAL A 286 -5.95 -0.74 -11.02
N ASN A 287 -6.64 -1.01 -9.92
CA ASN A 287 -8.02 -0.60 -9.71
C ASN A 287 -8.06 0.67 -8.87
N VAL A 288 -8.52 1.77 -9.45
CA VAL A 288 -8.77 3.03 -8.75
C VAL A 288 -10.01 2.85 -7.86
N ILE A 289 -9.82 2.99 -6.55
CA ILE A 289 -10.90 2.81 -5.55
C ILE A 289 -11.39 4.15 -4.98
N SER A 290 -10.56 5.19 -4.95
CA SER A 290 -11.01 6.53 -4.62
C SER A 290 -10.09 7.62 -5.20
N VAL A 291 -10.69 8.76 -5.51
CA VAL A 291 -9.99 10.02 -5.80
C VAL A 291 -10.64 11.14 -4.97
N ASN A 292 -9.83 12.00 -4.35
CA ASN A 292 -10.34 13.08 -3.49
C ASN A 292 -9.99 14.50 -4.01
N ASP A 293 -9.05 14.65 -4.95
CA ASP A 293 -8.72 15.93 -5.58
C ASP A 293 -8.17 15.73 -7.00
N ALA A 294 -8.04 16.83 -7.73
CA ALA A 294 -7.34 16.85 -9.00
C ALA A 294 -5.87 16.48 -8.81
N GLY A 295 -5.34 15.71 -9.75
CA GLY A 295 -3.92 15.38 -9.83
C GLY A 295 -3.07 16.60 -10.16
N TYR A 296 -1.77 16.38 -10.31
CA TYR A 296 -0.85 17.44 -10.69
C TYR A 296 -1.27 18.08 -12.01
N ALA A 297 -1.07 19.40 -12.12
CA ALA A 297 -1.41 20.15 -13.32
C ALA A 297 -0.54 19.73 -14.52
N THR A 298 0.70 19.31 -14.24
CA THR A 298 1.64 18.84 -15.24
C THR A 298 2.20 17.46 -14.90
N GLU A 299 2.52 16.69 -15.93
CA GLU A 299 3.11 15.37 -15.78
C GLU A 299 4.51 15.43 -15.14
N ALA A 300 5.30 16.46 -15.45
CA ALA A 300 6.62 16.66 -14.86
C ALA A 300 6.57 16.92 -13.33
N GLU A 301 5.51 17.56 -12.84
CA GLU A 301 5.26 17.69 -11.40
C GLU A 301 4.89 16.35 -10.78
N ALA A 302 4.05 15.56 -11.47
CA ALA A 302 3.68 14.23 -11.01
C ALA A 302 4.89 13.29 -10.93
N LEU A 303 5.79 13.30 -11.91
CA LEU A 303 6.99 12.44 -11.94
C LEU A 303 7.95 12.71 -10.78
N LYS A 304 8.11 13.98 -10.40
CA LYS A 304 8.94 14.41 -9.26
C LYS A 304 8.30 14.13 -7.91
N ALA A 305 7.00 13.88 -7.88
CA ALA A 305 6.30 13.56 -6.66
C ALA A 305 6.54 12.10 -6.25
N GLU A 306 6.35 11.85 -4.97
CA GLU A 306 6.08 10.49 -4.50
C GLU A 306 4.64 10.09 -4.87
N PRO A 307 4.34 8.78 -5.02
CA PRO A 307 2.97 8.32 -5.18
C PRO A 307 2.07 8.91 -4.07
N GLU A 308 1.06 9.68 -4.46
CA GLU A 308 0.34 10.57 -3.54
C GLU A 308 -1.02 10.01 -3.09
N ASN A 309 -1.44 10.38 -1.88
CA ASN A 309 -2.70 9.95 -1.27
C ASN A 309 -3.97 10.51 -1.96
N ARG A 310 -3.83 11.31 -3.03
CA ARG A 310 -5.00 11.83 -3.77
C ARG A 310 -5.75 10.75 -4.53
N LEU A 311 -5.01 9.71 -4.93
CA LEU A 311 -5.52 8.55 -5.63
C LEU A 311 -5.23 7.31 -4.78
N LYS A 312 -6.28 6.58 -4.41
CA LYS A 312 -6.15 5.29 -3.74
C LYS A 312 -6.43 4.19 -4.76
N VAL A 313 -5.53 3.22 -4.84
CA VAL A 313 -5.63 2.09 -5.77
C VAL A 313 -5.42 0.77 -5.04
N THR A 314 -5.91 -0.31 -5.63
CA THR A 314 -5.42 -1.68 -5.37
C THR A 314 -4.76 -2.23 -6.62
N VAL A 315 -3.77 -3.10 -6.46
CA VAL A 315 -3.06 -3.72 -7.58
C VAL A 315 -3.20 -5.23 -7.47
N VAL A 316 -3.68 -5.83 -8.55
CA VAL A 316 -3.86 -7.28 -8.68
C VAL A 316 -2.96 -7.76 -9.80
N ASP A 317 -2.09 -8.73 -9.50
CA ASP A 317 -1.37 -9.51 -10.51
C ASP A 317 -2.29 -10.63 -10.99
N ASP A 318 -2.46 -10.79 -12.31
CA ASP A 318 -3.27 -11.88 -12.88
C ASP A 318 -2.54 -13.23 -12.92
N ASN A 319 -1.26 -13.26 -12.55
CA ASN A 319 -0.46 -14.46 -12.42
C ASN A 319 0.40 -14.40 -11.12
N PRO A 320 -0.22 -14.42 -9.92
CA PRO A 320 0.52 -14.29 -8.67
C PRO A 320 1.61 -15.36 -8.49
N GLU A 321 2.72 -14.99 -7.84
CA GLU A 321 3.89 -15.84 -7.63
C GLU A 321 3.57 -17.07 -6.76
N ILE A 322 4.20 -18.21 -7.08
CA ILE A 322 4.18 -19.42 -6.25
C ILE A 322 5.12 -19.24 -5.06
N VAL A 323 4.58 -19.29 -3.84
CA VAL A 323 5.35 -19.06 -2.60
C VAL A 323 5.34 -20.24 -1.63
N ASP A 324 4.39 -21.17 -1.77
CA ASP A 324 4.32 -22.40 -0.97
C ASP A 324 4.29 -23.62 -1.88
N MET A 325 5.22 -24.55 -1.64
CA MET A 325 5.42 -25.73 -2.47
C MET A 325 5.66 -26.99 -1.64
N ILE A 326 5.20 -28.12 -2.16
CA ILE A 326 5.45 -29.47 -1.65
C ILE A 326 5.76 -30.41 -2.79
N ALA A 327 6.53 -31.45 -2.47
CA ALA A 327 6.84 -32.53 -3.40
C ALA A 327 6.61 -33.88 -2.72
N CYS A 328 6.21 -34.87 -3.51
CA CYS A 328 6.36 -36.28 -3.19
C CYS A 328 7.47 -36.89 -4.06
N LYS A 329 7.58 -38.23 -4.08
CA LYS A 329 8.56 -38.91 -4.93
C LYS A 329 8.30 -38.68 -6.43
N ASP A 330 7.04 -38.50 -6.81
CA ASP A 330 6.60 -38.62 -8.20
C ASP A 330 6.21 -37.27 -8.82
N TYR A 331 5.83 -36.27 -8.02
CA TYR A 331 5.43 -34.94 -8.50
C TYR A 331 5.46 -33.87 -7.40
N GLU A 332 5.25 -32.62 -7.82
CA GLU A 332 5.27 -31.38 -7.04
C GLU A 332 3.92 -30.66 -7.14
N LEU A 333 3.59 -29.89 -6.10
CA LEU A 333 2.46 -28.97 -6.04
C LEU A 333 2.94 -27.65 -5.42
N GLY A 334 2.80 -26.56 -6.15
CA GLY A 334 2.99 -25.19 -5.66
C GLY A 334 1.70 -24.39 -5.73
N VAL A 335 1.50 -23.44 -4.82
CA VAL A 335 0.39 -22.48 -4.84
C VAL A 335 0.87 -21.06 -4.53
N CYS A 336 0.09 -20.07 -4.97
CA CYS A 336 0.35 -18.68 -4.65
C CYS A 336 0.06 -18.34 -3.18
N GLY A 337 0.59 -17.20 -2.74
CA GLY A 337 0.39 -16.69 -1.38
C GLY A 337 -0.99 -16.09 -1.16
N THR A 338 -1.14 -15.40 -0.02
CA THR A 338 -2.41 -14.77 0.38
C THR A 338 -2.88 -13.76 -0.67
N GLN A 339 -4.11 -13.91 -1.18
CA GLN A 339 -4.71 -12.93 -2.08
C GLN A 339 -5.54 -11.93 -1.28
N THR A 340 -5.09 -10.67 -1.22
CA THR A 340 -5.79 -9.59 -0.52
C THR A 340 -6.69 -8.79 -1.47
N VAL A 341 -7.93 -8.58 -1.06
CA VAL A 341 -8.99 -7.96 -1.87
C VAL A 341 -9.65 -6.85 -1.05
N ALA A 342 -9.87 -5.69 -1.66
CA ALA A 342 -10.62 -4.62 -1.01
C ALA A 342 -12.12 -4.99 -0.87
N ALA A 343 -12.74 -4.50 0.22
CA ALA A 343 -14.19 -4.40 0.27
C ALA A 343 -14.69 -3.45 -0.81
N THR A 344 -15.77 -3.81 -1.49
CA THR A 344 -16.43 -2.91 -2.45
C THR A 344 -17.94 -2.93 -2.23
N ASN A 345 -18.63 -1.89 -2.67
CA ASN A 345 -20.09 -1.85 -2.75
C ASN A 345 -20.60 -2.15 -4.16
N GLY A 346 -19.75 -2.70 -5.03
CA GLY A 346 -20.13 -3.05 -6.41
C GLY A 346 -21.12 -4.21 -6.44
N THR A 347 -21.97 -4.21 -7.48
CA THR A 347 -22.88 -5.33 -7.79
C THR A 347 -22.19 -6.45 -8.56
N ASP A 348 -21.03 -6.17 -9.15
CA ASP A 348 -20.31 -7.15 -9.95
C ASP A 348 -19.54 -8.13 -9.06
N PRO A 349 -19.50 -9.43 -9.41
CA PRO A 349 -18.69 -10.39 -8.69
C PRO A 349 -17.22 -9.99 -8.73
N ILE A 350 -16.55 -10.08 -7.59
CA ILE A 350 -15.13 -9.76 -7.51
C ILE A 350 -14.35 -10.98 -7.99
N ILE A 351 -13.54 -10.80 -9.03
CA ILE A 351 -12.71 -11.87 -9.60
C ILE A 351 -11.31 -11.78 -9.01
N VAL A 352 -10.85 -12.89 -8.42
CA VAL A 352 -9.53 -12.99 -7.80
C VAL A 352 -8.72 -14.10 -8.48
N PRO A 353 -7.62 -13.76 -9.15
CA PRO A 353 -6.73 -14.75 -9.74
C PRO A 353 -5.95 -15.49 -8.63
N ILE A 354 -5.77 -16.79 -8.79
CA ILE A 354 -4.85 -17.62 -8.00
C ILE A 354 -3.99 -18.44 -8.95
N THR A 355 -2.74 -18.67 -8.59
CA THR A 355 -1.82 -19.50 -9.39
C THR A 355 -1.48 -20.77 -8.63
N LEU A 356 -1.39 -21.88 -9.37
CA LEU A 356 -0.85 -23.14 -8.87
C LEU A 356 0.09 -23.78 -9.91
N PHE A 357 1.02 -24.57 -9.43
CA PHE A 357 1.97 -25.33 -10.24
C PHE A 357 1.87 -26.81 -9.91
N THR A 358 1.91 -27.67 -10.92
CA THR A 358 2.14 -29.11 -10.72
C THR A 358 2.81 -29.78 -11.92
N ASN A 359 3.71 -30.72 -11.68
CA ASN A 359 4.26 -31.60 -12.71
C ASN A 359 3.60 -33.01 -12.72
N LEU A 360 2.43 -33.16 -12.08
CA LEU A 360 1.61 -34.36 -12.18
C LEU A 360 1.23 -34.61 -13.65
N LYS A 361 1.38 -35.86 -14.10
CA LYS A 361 1.07 -36.26 -15.47
C LYS A 361 -0.35 -36.82 -15.59
N PRO A 362 -1.07 -36.59 -16.70
CA PRO A 362 -2.41 -37.13 -16.90
C PRO A 362 -2.47 -38.66 -16.81
N GLU A 363 -1.43 -39.37 -17.25
CA GLU A 363 -1.31 -40.83 -17.13
C GLU A 363 -1.30 -41.35 -15.69
N ASN A 364 -1.03 -40.48 -14.72
CA ASN A 364 -1.02 -40.78 -13.29
C ASN A 364 -2.37 -40.47 -12.62
N THR A 365 -3.39 -40.04 -13.37
CA THR A 365 -4.72 -39.71 -12.84
C THR A 365 -5.80 -40.55 -13.52
N THR A 366 -6.89 -40.81 -12.79
CA THR A 366 -8.00 -41.64 -13.30
C THR A 366 -9.02 -40.84 -14.13
N ASP A 367 -9.00 -39.51 -14.00
CA ASP A 367 -9.97 -38.58 -14.58
C ASP A 367 -9.33 -37.51 -15.50
N ASN A 368 -8.02 -37.64 -15.79
CA ASN A 368 -7.20 -36.64 -16.49
C ASN A 368 -7.13 -35.26 -15.81
N ASN A 369 -7.61 -35.12 -14.57
CA ASN A 369 -7.53 -33.85 -13.84
C ASN A 369 -6.21 -33.77 -13.06
N LEU A 370 -5.43 -32.72 -13.32
CA LEU A 370 -4.14 -32.50 -12.66
C LEU A 370 -4.26 -31.84 -11.29
N TYR A 371 -5.42 -31.23 -11.02
CA TYR A 371 -5.71 -30.62 -9.74
C TYR A 371 -7.21 -30.72 -9.41
N LYS A 372 -7.54 -30.53 -8.14
CA LYS A 372 -8.89 -30.32 -7.61
C LYS A 372 -8.90 -29.09 -6.73
N VAL A 373 -9.94 -28.29 -6.85
CA VAL A 373 -10.16 -27.08 -6.06
C VAL A 373 -11.31 -27.36 -5.10
N GLU A 374 -11.04 -27.27 -3.81
CA GLU A 374 -12.03 -27.44 -2.75
C GLU A 374 -12.20 -26.10 -2.03
N ILE A 375 -13.36 -25.47 -2.20
CA ILE A 375 -13.77 -24.32 -1.40
C ILE A 375 -14.37 -24.85 -0.10
N SER A 376 -13.77 -24.49 1.02
CA SER A 376 -14.21 -24.90 2.35
C SER A 376 -15.68 -24.55 2.55
N LYS A 377 -16.46 -25.46 3.17
CA LYS A 377 -17.91 -25.33 3.29
C LYS A 377 -18.33 -24.00 3.96
N ASP A 378 -17.57 -23.56 4.94
CA ASP A 378 -17.84 -22.33 5.69
C ASP A 378 -17.64 -21.07 4.83
N GLU A 379 -16.81 -21.17 3.79
CA GLU A 379 -16.46 -20.06 2.89
C GLU A 379 -17.35 -19.94 1.65
N GLN A 380 -18.16 -20.96 1.35
CA GLN A 380 -19.07 -20.96 0.19
C GLN A 380 -20.15 -19.87 0.27
N SER A 381 -20.34 -19.27 1.45
CA SER A 381 -21.19 -18.10 1.66
C SER A 381 -20.70 -16.86 0.92
N TRP A 382 -19.40 -16.80 0.57
CA TRP A 382 -18.83 -15.63 -0.12
C TRP A 382 -17.77 -15.94 -1.18
N ILE A 383 -17.11 -17.09 -1.14
CA ILE A 383 -16.35 -17.63 -2.27
C ILE A 383 -17.28 -18.55 -3.04
N THR A 384 -17.95 -18.01 -4.06
CA THR A 384 -19.14 -18.65 -4.65
C THR A 384 -18.80 -19.67 -5.73
N SER A 385 -17.71 -19.46 -6.46
CA SER A 385 -17.28 -20.37 -7.52
C SER A 385 -15.83 -20.14 -7.91
N TRP A 386 -15.31 -21.01 -8.77
CA TRP A 386 -14.06 -20.80 -9.48
C TRP A 386 -14.21 -21.20 -10.95
N SER A 387 -13.39 -20.64 -11.83
CA SER A 387 -13.29 -21.03 -13.23
C SER A 387 -11.82 -21.20 -13.66
N PRO A 388 -11.53 -22.11 -14.61
CA PRO A 388 -10.20 -22.19 -15.22
C PRO A 388 -9.85 -20.88 -15.93
N GLY A 389 -8.63 -20.39 -15.72
CA GLY A 389 -8.04 -19.27 -16.44
C GLY A 389 -7.04 -19.76 -17.49
N SER A 390 -5.79 -19.30 -17.40
CA SER A 390 -4.72 -19.69 -18.32
C SER A 390 -3.94 -20.92 -17.80
N GLN A 391 -3.25 -21.60 -18.72
CA GLN A 391 -2.27 -22.64 -18.37
C GLN A 391 -1.02 -22.47 -19.21
N SER A 392 0.15 -22.80 -18.65
CA SER A 392 1.43 -22.77 -19.37
C SER A 392 2.37 -23.87 -18.84
N THR A 393 3.28 -24.33 -19.70
CA THR A 393 4.34 -25.26 -19.27
C THR A 393 5.54 -24.46 -18.78
N THR A 394 6.06 -24.76 -17.59
CA THR A 394 7.19 -24.05 -16.99
C THR A 394 8.20 -25.04 -16.40
N THR A 395 9.43 -24.60 -16.17
CA THR A 395 10.33 -25.31 -15.25
C THR A 395 9.81 -25.16 -13.83
N SER A 396 10.06 -26.16 -12.98
CA SER A 396 9.75 -26.04 -11.56
C SER A 396 10.42 -24.77 -10.99
N PRO A 397 9.74 -24.00 -10.12
CA PRO A 397 10.37 -22.93 -9.36
C PRO A 397 11.55 -23.44 -8.50
N ASN A 398 11.58 -24.74 -8.21
CA ASN A 398 12.76 -25.42 -7.70
C ASN A 398 13.69 -25.79 -8.86
N GLU A 399 14.82 -25.11 -9.00
CA GLU A 399 15.74 -25.22 -10.15
C GLU A 399 16.28 -26.64 -10.45
N SER A 400 15.99 -27.62 -9.59
CA SER A 400 16.45 -29.02 -9.69
C SER A 400 15.38 -30.02 -10.17
N ALA A 401 14.13 -29.60 -10.41
CA ALA A 401 13.00 -30.49 -10.68
C ALA A 401 12.50 -30.47 -12.14
N PRO A 402 11.85 -31.56 -12.63
CA PRO A 402 11.35 -31.64 -14.01
C PRO A 402 10.27 -30.59 -14.29
N SER A 403 10.11 -30.23 -15.58
CA SER A 403 9.10 -29.28 -16.04
C SER A 403 7.69 -29.69 -15.65
N GLY A 404 6.85 -28.70 -15.31
CA GLY A 404 5.46 -28.87 -14.91
C GLY A 404 4.53 -27.89 -15.58
N THR A 405 3.27 -27.88 -15.15
CA THR A 405 2.21 -27.01 -15.66
C THR A 405 1.83 -26.01 -14.58
N MET A 406 1.86 -24.73 -14.94
CA MET A 406 1.32 -23.63 -14.15
C MET A 406 -0.10 -23.33 -14.63
N PHE A 407 -1.04 -23.22 -13.69
CA PHE A 407 -2.44 -22.85 -13.93
C PHE A 407 -2.77 -21.57 -13.20
N VAL A 408 -3.49 -20.69 -13.87
CA VAL A 408 -4.19 -19.56 -13.25
C VAL A 408 -5.66 -19.92 -13.18
N LEU A 409 -6.27 -19.78 -12.00
CA LEU A 409 -7.71 -19.95 -11.78
C LEU A 409 -8.30 -18.63 -11.33
N ASN A 410 -9.57 -18.40 -11.68
CA ASN A 410 -10.31 -17.21 -11.26
C ASN A 410 -11.36 -17.58 -10.23
N LEU A 411 -11.25 -17.00 -9.03
CA LEU A 411 -12.24 -17.15 -7.96
C LEU A 411 -13.28 -16.04 -8.08
N THR A 412 -14.54 -16.40 -7.83
CA THR A 412 -15.66 -15.47 -7.79
C THR A 412 -16.03 -15.20 -6.33
N LEU A 413 -15.96 -13.94 -5.90
CA LEU A 413 -16.28 -13.54 -4.53
C LEU A 413 -17.50 -12.63 -4.47
N THR A 414 -18.27 -12.73 -3.39
CA THR A 414 -19.22 -11.68 -2.98
C THR A 414 -18.50 -10.55 -2.28
N ALA A 415 -19.04 -9.34 -2.37
CA ALA A 415 -18.53 -8.19 -1.66
C ALA A 415 -18.75 -8.30 -0.14
N ASN A 416 -17.75 -7.94 0.66
CA ASN A 416 -17.88 -7.80 2.12
C ASN A 416 -18.52 -6.44 2.50
N ASN A 417 -19.69 -6.12 1.95
CA ASN A 417 -20.35 -4.82 2.11
C ASN A 417 -21.30 -4.70 3.33
N LYS A 418 -21.32 -5.73 4.18
CA LYS A 418 -22.19 -5.82 5.36
C LYS A 418 -21.40 -5.98 6.67
N SER A 419 -20.11 -5.71 6.67
CA SER A 419 -19.25 -5.80 7.85
C SER A 419 -18.10 -4.80 7.75
N GLU A 420 -17.75 -4.15 8.86
CA GLU A 420 -16.49 -3.39 8.99
C GLU A 420 -15.30 -4.32 9.27
N GLU A 421 -15.57 -5.55 9.71
CA GLU A 421 -14.54 -6.54 9.98
C GLU A 421 -14.09 -7.22 8.68
N PRO A 422 -12.77 -7.37 8.47
CA PRO A 422 -12.24 -8.19 7.39
C PRO A 422 -12.61 -9.66 7.60
N ARG A 423 -12.55 -10.44 6.53
CA ARG A 423 -12.79 -11.89 6.56
C ARG A 423 -11.72 -12.64 5.78
N ASP A 424 -11.35 -13.79 6.29
CA ASP A 424 -10.41 -14.72 5.68
C ASP A 424 -11.13 -15.98 5.24
N GLY A 425 -10.76 -16.49 4.07
CA GLY A 425 -11.30 -17.75 3.53
C GLY A 425 -10.19 -18.61 2.97
N THR A 426 -10.35 -19.92 3.09
CA THR A 426 -9.33 -20.88 2.67
C THR A 426 -9.84 -21.76 1.54
N ILE A 427 -9.02 -21.88 0.49
CA ILE A 427 -9.22 -22.79 -0.63
C ILE A 427 -8.13 -23.84 -0.61
N THR A 428 -8.51 -25.10 -0.78
CA THR A 428 -7.56 -26.22 -0.87
C THR A 428 -7.36 -26.64 -2.31
N ILE A 429 -6.12 -26.62 -2.76
CA ILE A 429 -5.68 -27.22 -4.02
C ILE A 429 -5.12 -28.61 -3.71
N THR A 430 -5.65 -29.62 -4.39
CA THR A 430 -5.13 -30.99 -4.34
C THR A 430 -4.57 -31.35 -5.71
N SER A 431 -3.35 -31.88 -5.77
CA SER A 431 -2.79 -32.50 -6.98
C SER A 431 -2.28 -33.88 -6.60
N GLY A 432 -2.89 -34.94 -7.14
CA GLY A 432 -2.61 -36.30 -6.71
C GLY A 432 -2.89 -36.51 -5.21
N ASP A 433 -1.86 -36.86 -4.44
CA ASP A 433 -1.90 -37.00 -2.97
C ASP A 433 -1.43 -35.73 -2.22
N LEU A 434 -0.91 -34.73 -2.94
CA LEU A 434 -0.43 -33.49 -2.37
C LEU A 434 -1.57 -32.49 -2.17
N LYS A 435 -1.53 -31.77 -1.04
CA LYS A 435 -2.50 -30.73 -0.71
C LYS A 435 -1.81 -29.45 -0.25
N ARG A 436 -2.34 -28.31 -0.70
CA ARG A 436 -1.94 -26.97 -0.28
C ARG A 436 -3.14 -26.05 -0.17
N THR A 437 -3.02 -25.04 0.67
CA THR A 437 -4.09 -24.08 0.96
C THR A 437 -3.69 -22.69 0.52
N ILE A 438 -4.64 -21.95 -0.05
CA ILE A 438 -4.51 -20.55 -0.41
C ILE A 438 -5.48 -19.75 0.47
N THR A 439 -4.97 -18.71 1.13
CA THR A 439 -5.79 -17.78 1.91
C THR A 439 -6.26 -16.63 1.02
N ILE A 440 -7.56 -16.34 1.08
CA ILE A 440 -8.18 -15.17 0.47
C ILE A 440 -8.58 -14.22 1.60
N HIS A 441 -7.96 -13.06 1.67
CA HIS A 441 -8.25 -12.01 2.64
C HIS A 441 -9.10 -10.93 1.99
N GLN A 442 -10.33 -10.73 2.46
CA GLN A 442 -11.19 -9.63 1.99
C GLN A 442 -11.36 -8.61 3.11
N GLU A 443 -10.96 -7.37 2.85
CA GLU A 443 -11.08 -6.27 3.81
C GLU A 443 -12.56 -6.02 4.20
N GLY A 444 -12.77 -5.34 5.33
CA GLY A 444 -14.10 -4.88 5.75
C GLY A 444 -14.53 -3.61 5.03
N TYR A 445 -15.84 -3.40 4.87
CA TYR A 445 -16.37 -2.20 4.25
C TYR A 445 -16.37 -1.02 5.22
N ASP A 446 -15.60 0.02 4.90
CA ASP A 446 -15.57 1.25 5.69
C ASP A 446 -16.83 2.10 5.43
N PHE A 447 -17.86 1.91 6.26
CA PHE A 447 -19.10 2.68 6.16
C PHE A 447 -18.89 4.17 6.48
N LYS A 448 -17.87 4.53 7.26
CA LYS A 448 -17.65 5.91 7.73
C LYS A 448 -17.03 6.78 6.64
N ARG A 449 -16.31 6.15 5.70
CA ARG A 449 -15.73 6.78 4.51
C ARG A 449 -16.51 6.48 3.22
N ALA A 450 -17.62 5.75 3.31
CA ALA A 450 -18.52 5.49 2.20
C ALA A 450 -19.10 6.79 1.62
N LYS A 451 -19.24 6.85 0.28
CA LYS A 451 -19.71 8.04 -0.43
C LYS A 451 -21.08 8.53 0.04
N ASP A 452 -21.92 7.61 0.48
CA ASP A 452 -23.30 7.87 0.86
C ASP A 452 -23.49 8.04 2.37
N ARG A 453 -22.47 7.80 3.21
CA ARG A 453 -22.49 7.96 4.67
C ARG A 453 -21.49 8.99 5.20
N LYS A 454 -21.03 9.91 4.35
CA LYS A 454 -20.15 11.01 4.76
C LYS A 454 -20.73 11.79 5.94
N VAL A 455 -20.03 11.75 7.06
CA VAL A 455 -20.42 12.50 8.26
C VAL A 455 -20.05 13.96 8.08
N VAL A 456 -20.98 14.86 8.36
CA VAL A 456 -20.72 16.31 8.39
C VAL A 456 -20.39 16.71 9.82
N MET A 457 -19.34 17.49 10.01
CA MET A 457 -19.03 18.10 11.31
C MET A 457 -19.28 19.60 11.25
N ASN A 458 -19.90 20.15 12.27
CA ASN A 458 -19.82 21.58 12.56
C ASN A 458 -18.79 21.79 13.67
N TYR A 459 -17.82 22.67 13.42
CA TYR A 459 -16.82 23.11 14.37
C TYR A 459 -16.92 24.62 14.54
N ASP A 460 -17.54 25.07 15.64
CA ASP A 460 -17.73 26.51 15.97
C ASP A 460 -18.29 27.34 14.80
N GLY A 461 -19.31 26.81 14.13
CA GLY A 461 -19.96 27.46 12.99
C GLY A 461 -19.32 27.16 11.63
N THR A 462 -18.14 26.55 11.59
CA THR A 462 -17.49 26.09 10.35
C THR A 462 -17.97 24.68 10.00
N ILE A 463 -18.39 24.47 8.75
CA ILE A 463 -18.87 23.16 8.28
C ILE A 463 -17.75 22.41 7.57
N HIS A 464 -17.58 21.14 7.95
CA HIS A 464 -16.74 20.16 7.26
C HIS A 464 -17.63 19.05 6.72
N ASP A 465 -17.88 19.05 5.41
CA ASP A 465 -18.84 18.14 4.74
C ASP A 465 -18.42 16.67 4.74
N ASN A 466 -17.15 16.38 5.03
CA ASN A 466 -16.63 15.03 5.16
C ASN A 466 -15.65 14.97 6.34
N TYR A 467 -16.20 14.81 7.53
CA TYR A 467 -15.48 14.81 8.79
C TYR A 467 -14.34 13.79 8.82
N PHE A 468 -14.56 12.55 8.39
CA PHE A 468 -13.53 11.52 8.45
C PHE A 468 -12.37 11.80 7.48
N ALA A 469 -12.65 12.33 6.28
CA ALA A 469 -11.58 12.78 5.39
C ALA A 469 -10.78 13.96 5.97
N TRP A 470 -11.48 14.94 6.55
CA TRP A 470 -10.84 16.06 7.26
C TRP A 470 -10.00 15.57 8.45
N LEU A 471 -10.48 14.56 9.18
CA LEU A 471 -9.76 13.93 10.30
C LEU A 471 -8.52 13.16 9.83
N ASP A 472 -8.56 12.55 8.65
CA ASP A 472 -7.44 11.83 8.04
C ASP A 472 -6.30 12.78 7.58
N GLU A 473 -6.60 14.06 7.35
CA GLU A 473 -5.62 15.12 7.04
C GLU A 473 -4.95 15.73 8.29
N MET A 474 -5.41 15.37 9.51
CA MET A 474 -4.92 15.95 10.75
C MET A 474 -3.48 15.56 11.07
N HIS A 475 -2.68 16.55 11.48
CA HIS A 475 -1.40 16.30 12.14
C HIS A 475 -1.60 15.86 13.60
N GLY A 476 -0.67 15.07 14.13
CA GLY A 476 -0.75 14.50 15.48
C GLY A 476 -0.68 12.97 15.46
N VAL A 477 -0.90 12.33 16.62
CA VAL A 477 -0.62 10.89 16.81
C VAL A 477 -1.34 10.02 15.78
N LYS A 478 -0.62 9.40 14.86
CA LYS A 478 -1.25 8.56 13.85
C LYS A 478 -1.98 7.39 14.51
N PRO A 479 -3.02 6.82 13.89
CA PRO A 479 -3.68 5.62 14.42
C PRO A 479 -2.69 4.49 14.78
N SER A 480 -1.57 4.39 14.05
CA SER A 480 -0.45 3.45 14.29
C SER A 480 0.39 3.75 15.54
N GLU A 481 0.34 4.98 16.06
CA GLU A 481 1.08 5.43 17.24
C GLU A 481 0.23 5.33 18.53
N ASN A 482 -1.07 5.06 18.41
CA ASN A 482 -1.97 4.69 19.51
C ASN A 482 -2.20 3.17 19.49
N LYS A 483 -1.18 2.39 19.86
CA LYS A 483 -1.35 0.94 20.05
C LYS A 483 -1.87 0.67 21.45
N VAL A 484 -3.07 0.11 21.53
CA VAL A 484 -3.57 -0.60 22.70
C VAL A 484 -3.66 -2.06 22.27
N GLU A 485 -2.98 -2.97 22.99
CA GLU A 485 -3.06 -4.43 22.73
C GLU A 485 -2.76 -4.85 21.28
N ASP A 486 -1.70 -4.30 20.68
CA ASP A 486 -1.22 -4.65 19.33
C ASP A 486 -2.22 -4.42 18.16
N GLN A 487 -3.35 -3.76 18.41
CA GLN A 487 -4.30 -3.36 17.37
C GLN A 487 -4.04 -1.90 16.93
N GLU A 488 -3.72 -1.70 15.65
CA GLU A 488 -3.75 -0.39 15.03
C GLU A 488 -5.19 -0.04 14.66
N GLN A 489 -5.61 1.20 14.99
CA GLN A 489 -6.89 1.85 14.68
C GLN A 489 -7.94 1.90 15.80
N THR A 490 -8.16 3.10 16.34
CA THR A 490 -9.47 3.46 16.93
C THR A 490 -9.79 4.95 16.77
N ARG A 491 -8.77 5.83 16.86
CA ARG A 491 -8.98 7.29 16.90
C ARG A 491 -9.72 7.82 15.67
N ASN A 492 -9.21 7.60 14.47
CA ASN A 492 -9.83 8.10 13.22
C ASN A 492 -11.13 7.37 12.81
N GLN A 493 -11.70 6.54 13.68
CA GLN A 493 -12.98 5.86 13.45
C GLN A 493 -14.13 6.43 14.30
N GLY A 494 -13.85 7.37 15.21
CA GLY A 494 -14.86 7.95 16.10
C GLY A 494 -15.10 9.45 15.93
N LEU A 495 -16.12 9.93 16.65
CA LEU A 495 -16.49 11.34 16.74
C LEU A 495 -15.76 11.98 17.93
N HIS A 496 -15.24 13.19 17.75
CA HIS A 496 -14.39 13.85 18.74
C HIS A 496 -15.02 15.14 19.24
N PHE A 497 -15.36 15.18 20.53
CA PHE A 497 -15.79 16.39 21.20
C PHE A 497 -14.61 17.03 21.95
N SER A 498 -14.53 18.36 21.89
CA SER A 498 -13.46 19.12 22.54
C SER A 498 -13.61 19.10 24.06
N VAL A 499 -12.50 18.85 24.76
CA VAL A 499 -12.41 19.06 26.21
C VAL A 499 -12.44 20.57 26.51
N GLY A 500 -13.17 20.96 27.55
CA GLY A 500 -13.43 22.34 27.95
C GLY A 500 -14.76 22.83 27.37
N ASP A 501 -14.71 23.93 26.62
CA ASP A 501 -15.88 24.41 25.88
C ASP A 501 -15.99 23.70 24.53
N ASN A 502 -17.07 22.93 24.36
CA ASN A 502 -17.37 22.20 23.14
C ASN A 502 -18.49 22.88 22.35
N LYS A 503 -18.19 23.20 21.09
CA LYS A 503 -19.18 23.70 20.12
C LYS A 503 -19.32 22.79 18.91
N ILE A 504 -18.88 21.54 19.05
CA ILE A 504 -18.89 20.56 17.96
C ILE A 504 -20.22 19.80 17.98
N TYR A 505 -20.78 19.59 16.79
CA TYR A 505 -21.82 18.59 16.56
C TYR A 505 -21.58 17.87 15.23
N TYR A 506 -22.15 16.68 15.13
CA TYR A 506 -22.03 15.83 13.95
C TYR A 506 -23.39 15.56 13.33
N LEU A 507 -23.44 15.51 11.99
CA LEU A 507 -24.60 15.05 11.23
C LEU A 507 -24.21 13.75 10.52
N ILE A 508 -24.81 12.65 10.95
CA ILE A 508 -24.61 11.34 10.33
C ILE A 508 -25.79 11.07 9.40
N PRO A 509 -25.57 10.85 8.08
CA PRO A 509 -26.66 10.58 7.15
C PRO A 509 -27.51 9.39 7.58
N LYS A 510 -28.84 9.57 7.60
CA LYS A 510 -29.75 8.45 7.85
C LYS A 510 -29.98 7.64 6.59
N LYS A 511 -29.93 6.32 6.71
CA LYS A 511 -30.28 5.39 5.63
C LYS A 511 -31.55 4.61 5.94
N PRO A 512 -32.26 4.11 4.91
CA PRO A 512 -33.33 3.15 5.11
C PRO A 512 -32.85 1.98 5.98
N GLY A 513 -33.68 1.52 6.91
CA GLY A 513 -33.32 0.45 7.84
C GLY A 513 -32.42 0.86 9.02
N ASP A 514 -31.92 2.10 9.08
CA ASP A 514 -31.11 2.57 10.21
C ASP A 514 -31.92 2.74 11.49
N ASN A 515 -31.39 2.17 12.57
CA ASN A 515 -31.89 2.36 13.92
C ASN A 515 -30.70 2.60 14.86
N VAL A 516 -30.84 3.59 15.76
CA VAL A 516 -29.86 3.80 16.83
C VAL A 516 -30.10 2.73 17.90
N GLU A 517 -29.17 1.80 18.02
CA GLU A 517 -29.26 0.67 18.97
C GLU A 517 -28.70 1.04 20.34
N LYS A 518 -27.62 1.83 20.35
CA LYS A 518 -26.93 2.27 21.56
C LYS A 518 -26.38 3.68 21.40
N LYS A 519 -26.34 4.43 22.50
CA LYS A 519 -25.64 5.70 22.60
C LYS A 519 -25.01 5.86 23.97
N SER A 520 -23.96 6.66 24.06
CA SER A 520 -23.37 7.09 25.32
C SER A 520 -24.36 7.93 26.14
N ALA A 521 -24.22 7.88 27.47
CA ALA A 521 -24.98 8.74 28.38
C ALA A 521 -24.57 10.21 28.25
N ASN A 522 -23.35 10.48 27.79
CA ASN A 522 -22.78 11.82 27.70
C ASN A 522 -23.18 12.59 26.43
N ILE A 523 -23.84 11.93 25.48
CA ILE A 523 -24.31 12.55 24.24
C ILE A 523 -25.84 12.55 24.15
N SER A 524 -26.35 13.41 23.28
CA SER A 524 -27.71 13.37 22.77
C SER A 524 -27.70 13.23 21.26
N TYR A 525 -28.79 12.71 20.71
CA TYR A 525 -29.03 12.80 19.28
C TYR A 525 -30.45 13.24 18.99
N SER A 526 -30.64 13.89 17.85
CA SER A 526 -31.95 14.28 17.32
C SER A 526 -32.00 14.12 15.81
N ASP A 527 -33.20 14.23 15.26
CA ASP A 527 -33.41 14.23 13.82
C ASP A 527 -33.18 15.65 13.28
N GLU A 528 -32.40 15.79 12.22
CA GLU A 528 -32.15 17.07 11.57
C GLU A 528 -32.21 16.94 10.06
N THR A 529 -32.81 17.93 9.40
CA THR A 529 -32.78 18.05 7.95
C THR A 529 -31.72 19.06 7.54
N TYR A 530 -30.75 18.61 6.74
CA TYR A 530 -29.66 19.44 6.23
C TYR A 530 -29.54 19.26 4.72
N ASN A 531 -29.57 20.36 3.96
CA ASN A 531 -29.58 20.34 2.49
C ASN A 531 -30.62 19.37 1.88
N GLY A 532 -31.83 19.31 2.49
CA GLY A 532 -32.92 18.44 2.03
C GLY A 532 -32.78 16.95 2.37
N ASN A 533 -31.73 16.55 3.09
CA ASN A 533 -31.49 15.16 3.51
C ASN A 533 -31.64 15.02 5.03
N ASN A 534 -31.98 13.81 5.49
CA ASN A 534 -32.19 13.52 6.91
C ASN A 534 -30.91 12.98 7.57
N TYR A 535 -30.61 13.48 8.76
CA TYR A 535 -29.42 13.13 9.54
C TYR A 535 -29.78 12.82 11.00
N TYR A 536 -28.94 12.00 11.64
CA TYR A 536 -28.80 12.00 13.10
C TYR A 536 -27.86 13.15 13.46
N LYS A 537 -28.36 14.17 14.15
CA LYS A 537 -27.54 15.20 14.77
C LYS A 537 -27.06 14.71 16.13
N VAL A 538 -25.76 14.53 16.31
CA VAL A 538 -25.14 14.07 17.55
C VAL A 538 -24.43 15.23 18.25
N THR A 539 -24.76 15.46 19.52
CA THR A 539 -24.24 16.56 20.35
C THR A 539 -23.77 16.06 21.72
N LEU A 540 -22.85 16.80 22.35
CA LEU A 540 -22.44 16.57 23.74
C LEU A 540 -23.46 17.21 24.71
N ASN A 541 -23.84 16.51 25.79
CA ASN A 541 -24.82 17.01 26.77
C ASN A 541 -24.26 18.14 27.66
N ASN A 542 -23.02 17.98 28.13
CA ASN A 542 -22.33 18.93 28.99
C ASN A 542 -21.21 19.60 28.20
N SER A 543 -21.58 20.60 27.39
CA SER A 543 -20.70 21.17 26.37
C SER A 543 -19.94 22.43 26.81
N THR A 544 -20.01 22.81 28.08
CA THR A 544 -19.35 24.02 28.60
C THR A 544 -18.51 23.67 29.80
N ASN A 545 -17.26 24.14 29.82
CA ASN A 545 -16.31 23.96 30.92
C ASN A 545 -16.19 22.51 31.41
N ASN A 546 -16.25 21.53 30.49
CA ASN A 546 -16.22 20.10 30.82
C ASN A 546 -14.82 19.52 30.61
N PHE A 547 -14.15 19.13 31.69
CA PHE A 547 -12.79 18.59 31.65
C PHE A 547 -12.69 17.09 31.99
N ASP A 548 -13.81 16.40 32.08
CA ASP A 548 -13.82 14.95 32.33
C ASP A 548 -13.34 14.21 31.08
N LEU A 549 -12.23 13.47 31.21
CA LEU A 549 -11.62 12.75 30.11
C LEU A 549 -12.22 11.35 29.99
N TRP A 550 -12.75 10.99 28.81
CA TRP A 550 -13.31 9.66 28.57
C TRP A 550 -13.33 9.29 27.08
N ILE A 551 -13.42 7.97 26.84
CA ILE A 551 -13.69 7.36 25.54
C ILE A 551 -14.82 6.37 25.73
N ASP A 552 -15.74 6.32 24.78
CA ASP A 552 -16.79 5.29 24.72
C ASP A 552 -16.73 4.61 23.35
N GLU A 553 -16.19 3.40 23.30
CA GLU A 553 -15.98 2.62 22.05
C GLU A 553 -17.29 2.32 21.33
N GLU A 554 -18.40 2.25 22.07
CA GLU A 554 -19.75 2.05 21.54
C GLU A 554 -20.62 3.29 21.76
N GLY A 555 -20.00 4.47 21.70
CA GLY A 555 -20.65 5.71 22.10
C GLY A 555 -21.77 6.16 21.17
N PHE A 556 -21.80 5.74 19.91
CA PHE A 556 -23.00 5.84 19.05
C PHE A 556 -23.04 4.68 18.06
N VAL A 557 -24.06 3.83 18.16
CA VAL A 557 -24.16 2.58 17.39
C VAL A 557 -25.43 2.60 16.55
N ILE A 558 -25.25 2.46 15.24
CA ILE A 558 -26.33 2.34 14.27
C ILE A 558 -26.38 0.90 13.79
N LYS A 559 -27.56 0.29 13.87
CA LYS A 559 -27.85 -0.99 13.24
C LYS A 559 -28.71 -0.75 12.00
N ASN A 560 -28.27 -1.25 10.86
CA ASN A 560 -29.03 -1.23 9.63
C ASN A 560 -29.68 -2.60 9.39
N THR A 561 -30.99 -2.59 9.16
CA THR A 561 -31.79 -3.81 8.90
C THR A 561 -32.60 -3.70 7.62
N GLU A 562 -32.10 -2.95 6.62
CA GLU A 562 -32.75 -2.86 5.30
C GLU A 562 -32.75 -4.23 4.60
N ASP A 563 -31.64 -4.96 4.72
CA ASP A 563 -31.57 -6.39 4.42
C ASP A 563 -31.77 -7.17 5.72
N ALA A 564 -32.91 -7.85 5.85
CA ALA A 564 -33.28 -8.58 7.05
C ALA A 564 -32.41 -9.83 7.27
N ASP A 565 -31.87 -10.42 6.19
CA ASP A 565 -31.06 -11.61 6.24
C ASP A 565 -29.58 -11.29 6.56
N HIS A 566 -29.15 -10.05 6.27
CA HIS A 566 -27.78 -9.57 6.48
C HIS A 566 -27.73 -8.18 7.15
N PRO A 567 -28.23 -8.04 8.40
CA PRO A 567 -28.12 -6.79 9.13
C PRO A 567 -26.66 -6.50 9.48
N PHE A 568 -26.31 -5.21 9.52
CA PHE A 568 -24.96 -4.78 9.87
C PHE A 568 -24.97 -3.63 10.87
N THR A 569 -23.87 -3.50 11.61
CA THR A 569 -23.71 -2.51 12.66
C THR A 569 -22.56 -1.57 12.33
N ILE A 570 -22.79 -0.28 12.47
CA ILE A 570 -21.78 0.78 12.36
C ILE A 570 -21.57 1.36 13.75
N LYS A 571 -20.34 1.28 14.24
CA LYS A 571 -19.97 1.87 15.53
C LYS A 571 -19.24 3.19 15.31
N TYR A 572 -19.64 4.22 16.03
CA TYR A 572 -18.93 5.48 16.13
C TYR A 572 -18.45 5.63 17.57
N PRO A 573 -17.19 5.26 17.87
CA PRO A 573 -16.58 5.59 19.15
C PRO A 573 -16.69 7.09 19.41
N ILE A 574 -16.83 7.48 20.68
CA ILE A 574 -16.87 8.89 21.07
C ILE A 574 -15.63 9.21 21.90
N TYR A 575 -14.91 10.25 21.48
CA TYR A 575 -13.71 10.75 22.15
C TYR A 575 -14.01 12.10 22.78
N HIS A 576 -13.87 12.18 24.11
CA HIS A 576 -13.79 13.44 24.85
C HIS A 576 -12.49 13.43 25.65
N ALA A 577 -11.39 13.43 24.91
CA ALA A 577 -10.05 13.23 25.44
C ALA A 577 -9.00 14.16 24.81
N GLY A 578 -9.45 15.16 24.05
CA GLY A 578 -8.57 16.06 23.33
C GLY A 578 -9.27 17.30 22.79
N VAL A 579 -8.52 18.10 22.05
CA VAL A 579 -9.00 19.33 21.39
C VAL A 579 -8.44 19.43 19.98
N PHE A 580 -9.23 20.02 19.08
CA PHE A 580 -8.76 20.41 17.75
C PHE A 580 -8.12 21.81 17.80
N GLY A 581 -7.00 21.98 17.11
CA GLY A 581 -6.33 23.27 16.96
C GLY A 581 -5.82 23.47 15.54
N GLU A 582 -6.18 24.60 14.93
CA GLU A 582 -5.67 25.00 13.63
C GLU A 582 -4.49 25.97 13.79
N ILE A 583 -3.36 25.62 13.20
CA ILE A 583 -2.24 26.55 13.02
C ILE A 583 -2.36 27.13 11.61
N LYS A 584 -2.90 28.35 11.53
CA LYS A 584 -3.05 29.08 10.27
C LYS A 584 -1.68 29.45 9.69
N ASN A 585 -1.64 30.01 8.49
CA ASN A 585 -0.38 30.49 7.92
C ASN A 585 0.14 31.70 8.73
N LEU A 586 0.90 31.42 9.79
CA LEU A 586 1.33 32.38 10.80
C LEU A 586 2.48 33.30 10.31
N GLY A 587 2.87 33.28 9.03
CA GLY A 587 3.86 34.19 8.44
C GLY A 587 5.11 34.34 9.30
N ASP A 588 5.40 35.57 9.73
CA ASP A 588 6.59 35.92 10.52
C ASP A 588 6.51 35.51 12.00
N GLU A 589 5.48 34.82 12.48
CA GLU A 589 5.36 34.47 13.91
C GLU A 589 6.18 33.21 14.30
N GLN A 590 6.57 32.41 13.31
CA GLN A 590 7.39 31.22 13.49
C GLN A 590 8.82 31.45 12.98
N LEU A 591 9.75 30.64 13.49
CA LEU A 591 11.11 30.52 12.95
C LEU A 591 11.44 29.04 12.69
N GLY A 592 12.42 28.77 11.84
CA GLY A 592 12.77 27.42 11.44
C GLY A 592 11.75 26.81 10.48
N GLU A 593 11.47 25.52 10.63
CA GLU A 593 10.47 24.83 9.82
C GLU A 593 9.05 25.21 10.27
N THR A 594 8.33 25.92 9.40
CA THR A 594 6.97 26.40 9.69
C THR A 594 5.99 25.24 9.85
N LYS A 595 5.22 25.26 10.95
CA LYS A 595 4.11 24.33 11.17
C LYS A 595 2.79 25.01 10.82
N THR A 596 1.99 24.36 9.97
CA THR A 596 0.66 24.81 9.56
C THR A 596 -0.30 23.63 9.54
N GLY A 597 -1.60 23.91 9.40
CA GLY A 597 -2.64 22.90 9.26
C GLY A 597 -3.35 22.62 10.57
N TRP A 598 -4.18 21.58 10.56
CA TRP A 598 -4.96 21.19 11.72
C TRP A 598 -4.28 20.09 12.53
N TYR A 599 -4.45 20.16 13.83
CA TYR A 599 -3.85 19.26 14.80
C TYR A 599 -4.91 18.76 15.77
N TYR A 600 -4.80 17.50 16.16
CA TYR A 600 -5.52 16.96 17.31
C TYR A 600 -4.54 16.76 18.47
N TYR A 601 -4.82 17.43 19.59
CA TYR A 601 -4.02 17.33 20.80
C TYR A 601 -4.77 16.51 21.85
N GLY A 602 -4.14 15.43 22.34
CA GLY A 602 -4.65 14.73 23.51
C GLY A 602 -4.55 15.64 24.73
N VAL A 603 -5.53 15.57 25.62
CA VAL A 603 -5.50 16.27 26.90
C VAL A 603 -5.17 15.26 27.98
N VAL A 604 -4.20 15.61 28.83
CA VAL A 604 -3.87 14.83 30.03
C VAL A 604 -4.10 15.67 31.27
N LYS A 605 -4.40 14.97 32.37
CA LYS A 605 -4.51 15.55 33.70
C LYS A 605 -3.21 15.30 34.47
N ILE A 606 -2.67 16.35 35.10
CA ILE A 606 -1.51 16.27 35.98
C ILE A 606 -1.81 16.94 37.32
N LEU A 607 -1.16 16.46 38.39
CA LEU A 607 -1.21 17.06 39.71
C LEU A 607 0.14 17.69 40.05
N VAL A 608 0.13 18.98 40.38
CA VAL A 608 1.34 19.76 40.66
C VAL A 608 1.24 20.50 42.00
N ASP A 609 2.39 20.81 42.58
CA ASP A 609 2.50 21.74 43.69
C ASP A 609 2.87 23.12 43.13
N GLU A 610 1.91 24.04 43.09
CA GLU A 610 2.05 25.35 42.44
C GLU A 610 2.55 26.41 43.44
N PRO A 611 3.70 27.05 43.21
CA PRO A 611 4.11 28.22 43.98
C PRO A 611 3.25 29.45 43.65
N SER A 612 3.05 30.35 44.63
CA SER A 612 2.45 31.66 44.37
C SER A 612 3.34 32.51 43.45
N GLU A 613 2.76 33.50 42.78
CA GLU A 613 3.53 34.38 41.86
C GLU A 613 4.69 35.12 42.57
N ASP A 614 4.60 35.32 43.90
CA ASP A 614 5.67 35.89 44.73
C ASP A 614 6.60 34.85 45.38
N GLY A 615 6.39 33.56 45.10
CA GLY A 615 7.19 32.43 45.58
C GLY A 615 7.08 32.12 47.07
N LYS A 616 6.17 32.76 47.82
CA LYS A 616 6.11 32.63 49.29
C LYS A 616 5.27 31.47 49.79
N THR A 617 4.32 31.00 49.00
CA THR A 617 3.37 29.93 49.39
C THR A 617 3.26 28.90 48.29
N THR A 618 2.80 27.69 48.63
CA THR A 618 2.61 26.59 47.68
C THR A 618 1.23 26.00 47.84
N THR A 619 0.50 25.87 46.74
CA THR A 619 -0.78 25.15 46.66
C THR A 619 -0.52 23.73 46.20
N SER A 620 -0.64 22.77 47.11
CA SER A 620 -0.36 21.36 46.80
C SER A 620 -1.48 20.67 46.03
N ASN A 621 -1.13 19.67 45.21
CA ASN A 621 -2.06 18.83 44.45
C ASN A 621 -3.04 19.62 43.56
N LYS A 622 -2.62 20.76 43.03
CA LYS A 622 -3.42 21.53 42.09
C LYS A 622 -3.54 20.77 40.77
N THR A 623 -4.75 20.72 40.23
CA THR A 623 -5.06 19.98 38.99
C THR A 623 -4.80 20.87 37.79
N TYR A 624 -3.94 20.43 36.88
CA TYR A 624 -3.77 21.05 35.56
C TYR A 624 -4.25 20.08 34.48
N TYR A 625 -4.84 20.64 33.44
CA TYR A 625 -5.05 19.96 32.17
C TYR A 625 -4.03 20.46 31.17
N MET A 626 -3.37 19.55 30.47
CA MET A 626 -2.21 19.86 29.64
C MET A 626 -2.31 19.14 28.31
N LEU A 627 -1.92 19.81 27.22
CA LEU A 627 -1.82 19.15 25.93
C LEU A 627 -0.65 18.16 25.95
N ASP A 628 -0.88 16.97 25.40
CA ASP A 628 0.06 15.84 25.47
C ASP A 628 1.38 16.08 24.72
N ARG A 629 1.42 17.11 23.87
CA ARG A 629 2.59 17.52 23.07
C ARG A 629 2.70 19.04 22.93
N ASN A 630 3.83 19.48 22.38
CA ASN A 630 4.04 20.90 22.04
C ASN A 630 3.11 21.32 20.89
N LEU A 631 2.78 22.61 20.84
CA LEU A 631 2.03 23.17 19.72
C LEU A 631 2.76 22.91 18.40
N GLY A 632 2.05 22.37 17.40
CA GLY A 632 2.59 22.02 16.09
C GLY A 632 3.34 20.68 16.03
N ALA A 633 3.36 19.89 17.11
CA ALA A 633 4.00 18.58 17.10
C ALA A 633 3.11 17.52 16.43
N SER A 634 3.70 16.74 15.52
CA SER A 634 3.00 15.73 14.72
C SER A 634 2.99 14.34 15.35
N ASN A 635 3.84 14.06 16.33
CA ASN A 635 3.78 12.84 17.16
C ASN A 635 3.97 13.23 18.64
N SER A 636 3.94 12.25 19.55
CA SER A 636 4.09 12.50 21.00
C SER A 636 5.23 11.72 21.63
N ASP A 637 6.13 11.16 20.83
CA ASP A 637 7.28 10.44 21.34
C ASP A 637 8.29 11.39 21.98
N PHE A 638 9.33 10.83 22.61
CA PHE A 638 10.40 11.65 23.15
C PHE A 638 11.44 11.86 22.06
N TYR A 639 11.78 13.11 21.75
CA TYR A 639 12.88 13.44 20.84
C TYR A 639 14.16 13.82 21.60
N SER A 640 15.29 13.28 21.16
CA SER A 640 16.63 13.62 21.64
C SER A 640 17.66 13.56 20.50
N PRO A 641 18.39 14.66 20.21
CA PRO A 641 19.42 14.65 19.17
C PRO A 641 20.67 13.85 19.54
N GLY A 642 20.83 13.48 20.81
CA GLY A 642 22.01 12.74 21.31
C GLY A 642 21.97 11.22 21.09
N SER A 643 20.89 10.64 20.56
CA SER A 643 20.77 9.20 20.25
C SER A 643 20.30 9.01 18.82
N ALA A 644 20.98 8.15 18.06
CA ALA A 644 20.68 7.93 16.65
C ALA A 644 19.28 7.34 16.43
N ASN A 645 18.81 6.52 17.37
CA ASN A 645 17.49 5.90 17.26
C ASN A 645 16.35 6.89 17.51
N ILE A 646 16.53 7.79 18.48
CA ILE A 646 15.51 8.71 18.96
C ILE A 646 15.58 10.07 18.22
N ALA A 647 16.70 10.39 17.59
CA ALA A 647 16.85 11.59 16.75
C ALA A 647 15.96 11.57 15.49
N ASN A 648 15.33 10.44 15.17
CA ASN A 648 14.37 10.32 14.08
C ASN A 648 12.99 10.90 14.44
N ASP A 649 12.67 11.09 15.72
CA ASP A 649 11.35 11.55 16.19
C ASP A 649 11.20 13.08 16.17
N LYS A 650 11.78 13.77 15.17
CA LYS A 650 11.74 15.24 15.07
C LYS A 650 10.31 15.82 15.07
N GLY A 651 9.31 15.00 14.72
CA GLY A 651 7.89 15.34 14.81
C GLY A 651 7.43 15.72 16.23
N SER A 652 8.12 15.28 17.29
CA SER A 652 7.73 15.55 18.68
C SER A 652 8.02 16.99 19.13
N ILE A 653 8.95 17.67 18.45
CA ILE A 653 9.46 18.99 18.85
C ILE A 653 8.34 20.05 18.81
N GLY A 654 7.53 20.02 17.75
CA GLY A 654 6.55 21.04 17.42
C GLY A 654 7.13 22.24 16.68
N GLY A 655 6.39 23.35 16.67
CA GLY A 655 6.79 24.60 16.06
C GLY A 655 7.58 25.51 17.02
N TYR A 656 8.41 26.38 16.47
CA TYR A 656 9.09 27.43 17.22
C TYR A 656 8.35 28.74 17.05
N PHE A 657 7.72 29.22 18.11
CA PHE A 657 6.86 30.39 18.09
C PHE A 657 7.51 31.58 18.81
N LYS A 658 7.36 32.77 18.24
CA LYS A 658 7.77 34.03 18.87
C LYS A 658 6.77 34.40 19.96
N ILE A 659 7.23 34.70 21.16
CA ILE A 659 6.34 35.07 22.26
C ILE A 659 5.79 36.50 22.14
N SER A 660 6.52 37.39 21.44
CA SER A 660 6.11 38.77 21.16
C SER A 660 6.89 39.35 19.97
N ASN A 661 6.37 40.43 19.37
CA ASN A 661 7.09 41.27 18.39
C ASN A 661 7.37 42.69 18.91
N ARG A 662 6.86 43.06 20.09
CA ARG A 662 6.97 44.43 20.59
C ARG A 662 7.08 44.47 22.11
N LYS A 663 7.81 45.45 22.62
CA LYS A 663 7.97 45.71 24.06
C LYS A 663 6.60 45.79 24.74
N SER A 664 6.43 45.06 25.85
CA SER A 664 5.21 45.05 26.66
C SER A 664 3.93 44.68 25.89
N SER A 665 4.06 43.89 24.82
CA SER A 665 2.93 43.40 24.03
C SER A 665 2.77 41.88 24.17
N ASN A 666 1.50 41.46 24.30
CA ASN A 666 1.08 40.06 24.33
C ASN A 666 0.44 39.64 22.98
N ASP A 667 0.75 40.34 21.89
CA ASP A 667 0.08 40.17 20.58
C ASP A 667 0.16 38.74 20.02
N TYR A 668 1.18 37.95 20.38
CA TYR A 668 1.32 36.56 19.95
C TYR A 668 0.90 35.53 21.00
N ILE A 669 1.22 35.76 22.28
CA ILE A 669 0.79 34.87 23.39
C ILE A 669 -0.72 34.56 23.32
N ASN A 670 -1.54 35.60 23.13
CA ASN A 670 -3.00 35.45 23.11
C ASN A 670 -3.52 34.72 21.86
N LYS A 671 -2.71 34.61 20.81
CA LYS A 671 -3.04 33.84 19.60
C LYS A 671 -2.76 32.35 19.76
N TYR A 672 -1.83 31.97 20.63
CA TYR A 672 -1.46 30.57 20.88
C TYR A 672 -2.40 29.94 21.91
N VAL A 673 -3.70 30.04 21.66
CA VAL A 673 -4.76 29.53 22.53
C VAL A 673 -5.61 28.54 21.73
N ILE A 674 -5.87 27.38 22.33
CA ILE A 674 -6.78 26.37 21.78
C ILE A 674 -7.87 26.14 22.80
N GLY A 675 -9.09 26.60 22.53
CA GLY A 675 -10.17 26.59 23.52
C GLY A 675 -9.75 27.31 24.80
N ASN A 676 -9.73 26.60 25.91
CA ASN A 676 -9.34 27.12 27.23
C ASN A 676 -7.84 26.95 27.52
N PHE A 677 -7.08 26.28 26.63
CA PHE A 677 -5.66 25.98 26.83
C PHE A 677 -4.78 27.13 26.34
N ARG A 678 -3.90 27.62 27.21
CA ARG A 678 -3.04 28.79 26.96
C ARG A 678 -1.61 28.57 27.46
N VAL A 679 -0.70 29.46 27.04
CA VAL A 679 0.72 29.43 27.45
C VAL A 679 0.83 29.61 28.98
N PRO A 680 1.58 28.78 29.72
CA PRO A 680 1.69 28.86 31.18
C PRO A 680 2.32 30.18 31.66
N LYS A 681 1.92 30.64 32.84
CA LYS A 681 2.60 31.72 33.58
C LYS A 681 3.91 31.18 34.16
N GLY A 682 4.77 32.06 34.66
CA GLY A 682 6.06 31.68 35.26
C GLY A 682 5.93 30.69 36.41
N ASN A 683 5.04 30.97 37.37
CA ASN A 683 4.81 30.08 38.52
C ASN A 683 4.17 28.74 38.13
N GLU A 684 3.29 28.74 37.12
CA GLU A 684 2.70 27.52 36.57
C GLU A 684 3.73 26.68 35.81
N LEU A 685 4.62 27.33 35.05
CA LEU A 685 5.72 26.66 34.35
C LEU A 685 6.73 26.08 35.34
N GLU A 686 6.99 26.77 36.46
CA GLU A 686 7.79 26.25 37.57
C GLU A 686 7.16 25.00 38.19
N ALA A 687 5.84 25.01 38.43
CA ALA A 687 5.12 23.85 38.92
C ALA A 687 5.26 22.63 37.96
N ILE A 688 5.17 22.88 36.66
CA ILE A 688 5.39 21.86 35.62
C ILE A 688 6.84 21.36 35.66
N ALA A 689 7.82 22.26 35.72
CA ALA A 689 9.24 21.91 35.77
C ALA A 689 9.58 21.01 36.98
N ASN A 690 8.98 21.32 38.14
CA ASN A 690 9.12 20.51 39.34
C ASN A 690 8.53 19.10 39.16
N LYS A 691 7.46 18.96 38.38
CA LYS A 691 6.80 17.68 38.09
C LYS A 691 7.56 16.82 37.07
N ILE A 692 8.38 17.39 36.19
CA ILE A 692 9.15 16.64 35.18
C ILE A 692 10.09 15.63 35.86
N GLU A 693 10.10 14.39 35.41
CA GLU A 693 11.11 13.38 35.75
C GLU A 693 12.20 13.38 34.70
N VAL A 694 13.47 13.37 35.12
CA VAL A 694 14.62 13.09 34.25
C VAL A 694 15.03 11.64 34.47
N LYS A 695 14.51 10.74 33.65
CA LYS A 695 14.70 9.29 33.81
C LYS A 695 15.74 8.76 32.82
N PRO A 696 16.81 8.10 33.30
CA PRO A 696 17.71 7.35 32.43
C PRO A 696 16.99 6.14 31.84
N LEU A 697 16.96 6.04 30.51
CA LEU A 697 16.37 4.93 29.74
C LEU A 697 17.37 4.44 28.69
N SER A 698 17.10 3.27 28.10
CA SER A 698 17.89 2.68 27.02
C SER A 698 17.05 2.51 25.75
N THR A 699 17.64 2.75 24.58
CA THR A 699 17.02 2.40 23.29
C THR A 699 16.93 0.88 23.11
N SER A 700 16.26 0.42 22.05
CA SER A 700 16.25 -0.99 21.63
C SER A 700 17.66 -1.55 21.34
N THR A 701 18.62 -0.69 20.99
CA THR A 701 20.03 -1.04 20.77
C THR A 701 20.89 -0.90 22.03
N GLY A 702 20.31 -0.51 23.18
CA GLY A 702 20.99 -0.37 24.47
C GLY A 702 21.61 1.01 24.75
N GLU A 703 21.46 2.00 23.86
CA GLU A 703 22.01 3.34 24.06
C GLU A 703 21.29 4.07 25.20
N LEU A 704 22.04 4.59 26.17
CA LEU A 704 21.48 5.32 27.31
C LEU A 704 21.15 6.78 26.95
N TYR A 705 19.99 7.25 27.40
CA TYR A 705 19.58 8.64 27.26
C TYR A 705 18.75 9.10 28.48
N ASN A 706 18.71 10.42 28.72
CA ASN A 706 17.88 11.01 29.76
C ASN A 706 16.53 11.44 29.16
N CYS A 707 15.47 10.73 29.49
CA CYS A 707 14.10 11.04 29.07
C CYS A 707 13.46 12.06 29.99
N LEU A 708 12.93 13.15 29.42
CA LEU A 708 12.16 14.16 30.13
C LEU A 708 10.67 13.82 30.02
N ARG A 709 10.08 13.36 31.12
CA ARG A 709 8.68 12.88 31.13
C ARG A 709 7.90 13.44 32.29
N ILE A 710 6.60 13.66 32.11
CA ILE A 710 5.69 14.15 33.15
C ILE A 710 4.68 13.03 33.44
N PRO A 711 4.60 12.51 34.68
CA PRO A 711 3.58 11.54 35.04
C PRO A 711 2.20 12.19 35.04
N THR A 712 1.23 11.49 34.46
CA THR A 712 -0.18 11.91 34.40
C THR A 712 -1.01 11.21 35.47
N VAL A 713 -2.28 11.62 35.59
CA VAL A 713 -3.26 10.99 36.48
C VAL A 713 -4.55 10.78 35.70
N SER A 714 -5.11 9.56 35.74
CA SER A 714 -6.40 9.25 35.11
C SER A 714 -6.50 9.71 33.65
N SER A 715 -5.43 9.49 32.87
CA SER A 715 -5.31 9.88 31.46
C SER A 715 -4.98 8.65 30.60
N GLN A 716 -5.15 8.75 29.28
CA GLN A 716 -4.85 7.64 28.35
C GLN A 716 -3.38 7.21 28.35
N LYS A 717 -2.47 8.11 28.73
CA LYS A 717 -1.02 7.87 28.78
C LYS A 717 -0.53 8.07 30.19
N ASP A 718 0.25 7.13 30.72
CA ASP A 718 0.89 7.28 32.03
C ASP A 718 1.89 8.44 32.08
N TYR A 719 2.48 8.78 30.94
CA TYR A 719 3.46 9.85 30.80
C TYR A 719 3.27 10.64 29.50
N ILE A 720 3.62 11.92 29.56
CA ILE A 720 3.87 12.76 28.38
C ILE A 720 5.31 13.25 28.38
N TYR A 721 5.83 13.63 27.22
CA TYR A 721 7.24 13.94 27.05
C TYR A 721 7.50 15.40 26.73
N ILE A 722 8.65 15.92 27.18
CA ILE A 722 9.20 17.21 26.78
C ILE A 722 10.41 16.98 25.88
N PRO A 723 10.34 17.26 24.57
CA PRO A 723 11.44 17.00 23.64
C PRO A 723 12.64 17.91 23.91
N ILE A 724 13.85 17.42 23.63
CA ILE A 724 15.06 18.26 23.60
C ILE A 724 15.04 19.08 22.32
N SER A 725 14.63 20.33 22.43
CA SER A 725 14.22 21.16 21.30
C SER A 725 15.14 22.33 20.98
N GLY A 726 15.95 22.81 21.91
CA GLY A 726 16.63 24.10 21.76
C GLY A 726 15.67 25.25 21.42
N TYR A 727 16.20 26.27 20.74
CA TYR A 727 15.43 27.40 20.23
C TYR A 727 16.05 28.06 18.99
N TYR A 728 15.26 28.89 18.31
CA TYR A 728 15.75 29.73 17.20
C TYR A 728 16.00 31.16 17.65
N GLU A 729 17.11 31.72 17.16
CA GLU A 729 17.43 33.14 17.20
C GLU A 729 17.63 33.63 15.76
N SER A 730 16.60 34.28 15.22
CA SER A 730 16.48 34.53 13.77
C SER A 730 16.69 33.22 13.00
N ASN A 731 17.69 33.14 12.12
CA ASN A 731 17.96 31.96 11.30
C ASN A 731 18.96 30.98 11.95
N SER A 732 19.41 31.24 13.19
CA SER A 732 20.33 30.36 13.91
C SER A 732 19.57 29.51 14.91
N PHE A 733 19.71 28.19 14.79
CA PHE A 733 19.34 27.25 15.85
C PHE A 733 20.38 27.30 16.97
N LYS A 734 19.93 27.22 18.22
CA LYS A 734 20.74 27.34 19.45
C LYS A 734 20.29 26.29 20.47
N ASP A 735 21.22 25.96 21.37
CA ASP A 735 21.00 25.08 22.52
C ASP A 735 20.41 23.71 22.14
N GLU A 736 21.00 23.09 21.12
CA GLU A 736 20.55 21.83 20.51
C GLU A 736 20.32 20.69 21.51
N TYR A 737 21.00 20.68 22.64
CA TYR A 737 20.87 19.65 23.69
C TYR A 737 19.99 20.08 24.87
N HIS A 738 19.25 21.17 24.75
CA HIS A 738 18.38 21.71 25.79
C HIS A 738 16.92 21.47 25.45
N ALA A 739 16.06 21.34 26.45
CA ALA A 739 14.62 21.45 26.27
C ALA A 739 14.15 22.82 26.73
N ASN A 740 13.49 23.56 25.83
CA ASN A 740 13.07 24.93 26.10
C ASN A 740 11.56 25.11 25.93
N LEU A 741 10.91 25.79 26.88
CA LEU A 741 9.49 26.13 26.80
C LEU A 741 9.25 27.57 27.22
N TRP A 742 8.44 28.29 26.45
CA TRP A 742 8.00 29.64 26.81
C TRP A 742 7.07 29.66 28.03
N SER A 743 7.18 30.72 28.82
CA SER A 743 6.07 31.23 29.64
C SER A 743 5.54 32.54 29.06
N GLN A 744 4.30 32.91 29.42
CA GLN A 744 3.76 34.23 29.13
C GLN A 744 4.13 35.30 30.17
N SER A 745 4.96 34.98 31.16
CA SER A 745 5.30 35.91 32.24
C SER A 745 6.47 36.82 31.85
N LEU A 746 6.22 38.12 31.88
CA LEU A 746 7.24 39.15 31.80
C LEU A 746 8.13 39.12 33.05
N LEU A 747 9.43 39.30 32.83
CA LEU A 747 10.41 39.47 33.90
C LEU A 747 10.18 40.82 34.59
N SER A 748 9.72 40.80 35.84
CA SER A 748 9.29 41.99 36.58
C SER A 748 9.52 41.85 38.09
N GLY A 749 9.50 42.97 38.81
CA GLY A 749 9.54 42.97 40.28
C GLY A 749 10.91 42.65 40.87
N TYR A 750 10.94 41.93 41.99
CA TYR A 750 12.15 41.70 42.81
C TYR A 750 13.28 40.94 42.07
N GLN A 751 12.92 40.06 41.14
CA GLN A 751 13.87 39.28 40.33
C GLN A 751 14.08 39.86 38.91
N GLY A 752 13.52 41.04 38.63
CA GLY A 752 13.43 41.56 37.27
C GLY A 752 13.65 43.06 37.14
N PHE A 753 13.25 43.60 35.99
CA PHE A 753 13.36 45.04 35.74
C PHE A 753 12.23 45.80 36.43
N SER A 754 12.55 46.97 36.98
CA SER A 754 11.54 47.98 37.36
C SER A 754 10.68 48.33 36.15
N SER A 755 9.40 48.61 36.34
CA SER A 755 8.50 49.08 35.27
C SER A 755 8.97 50.39 34.61
N SER A 756 9.85 51.15 35.29
CA SER A 756 10.52 52.33 34.75
C SER A 756 11.77 52.05 33.90
N SER A 757 12.22 50.80 33.82
CA SER A 757 13.41 50.41 33.03
C SER A 757 13.14 50.45 31.53
N ASN A 758 14.14 50.87 30.75
CA ASN A 758 14.12 50.77 29.29
C ASN A 758 14.02 49.31 28.79
N GLU A 759 14.46 48.34 29.60
CA GLU A 759 14.43 46.91 29.27
C GLU A 759 13.14 46.19 29.74
N TYR A 760 12.34 46.79 30.62
CA TYR A 760 11.09 46.18 31.09
C TYR A 760 10.14 45.90 29.92
N GLY A 761 9.57 44.70 29.81
CA GLY A 761 8.72 44.33 28.69
C GLY A 761 9.45 43.71 27.49
N PHE A 762 10.78 43.59 27.51
CA PHE A 762 11.56 42.81 26.54
C PHE A 762 11.93 41.41 27.01
N TRP A 763 11.81 41.14 28.30
CA TRP A 763 12.31 39.92 28.93
C TRP A 763 11.16 39.07 29.43
N TYR A 764 11.23 37.78 29.13
CA TYR A 764 10.24 36.78 29.51
C TYR A 764 10.92 35.64 30.27
N LEU A 765 10.17 35.01 31.16
CA LEU A 765 10.59 33.77 31.80
C LEU A 765 10.40 32.60 30.82
N TYR A 766 11.30 31.63 30.89
CA TYR A 766 11.22 30.38 30.14
C TYR A 766 11.86 29.24 30.93
N LEU A 767 11.48 28.01 30.58
CA LEU A 767 12.07 26.81 31.13
C LEU A 767 13.27 26.41 30.27
N ASP A 768 14.39 26.14 30.92
CA ASP A 768 15.57 25.52 30.34
C ASP A 768 15.90 24.23 31.10
N ILE A 769 15.97 23.11 30.37
CA ILE A 769 16.44 21.84 30.93
C ILE A 769 17.64 21.36 30.13
N TYR A 770 18.76 21.20 30.83
CA TYR A 770 19.96 20.61 30.30
C TYR A 770 20.43 19.47 31.20
N ASN A 771 20.58 18.29 30.61
CA ASN A 771 20.93 17.07 31.32
C ASN A 771 19.92 16.77 32.46
N LYS A 772 20.30 16.99 33.72
CA LYS A 772 19.44 16.78 34.92
C LYS A 772 19.03 18.08 35.60
N ILE A 773 19.53 19.21 35.12
CA ILE A 773 19.29 20.52 35.72
C ILE A 773 18.08 21.13 35.04
N LYS A 774 17.10 21.56 35.85
CA LYS A 774 15.91 22.26 35.39
C LYS A 774 15.94 23.66 35.97
N THR A 775 15.81 24.66 35.12
CA THR A 775 15.93 26.06 35.52
C THR A 775 14.81 26.87 34.91
N ILE A 776 14.08 27.62 35.75
CA ILE A 776 13.28 28.75 35.28
C ILE A 776 14.22 29.96 35.21
N THR A 777 14.45 30.45 34.01
CA THR A 777 15.38 31.56 33.74
C THR A 777 14.69 32.58 32.83
N ASN A 778 15.42 33.61 32.42
CA ASN A 778 14.89 34.70 31.59
C ASN A 778 15.66 34.86 30.29
N THR A 779 14.97 35.30 29.25
CA THR A 779 15.59 35.72 28.00
C THR A 779 14.90 36.96 27.44
N ARG A 780 15.68 37.79 26.75
CA ARG A 780 15.15 38.83 25.88
C ARG A 780 14.53 38.18 24.65
N PHE A 781 13.29 38.51 24.30
CA PHE A 781 12.61 37.90 23.14
C PHE A 781 13.15 38.39 21.78
N VAL A 782 13.90 39.49 21.78
CA VAL A 782 14.54 40.09 20.60
C VAL A 782 15.92 40.62 20.96
N GLN A 783 16.92 40.49 20.08
CA GLN A 783 18.25 41.04 20.33
C GLN A 783 18.26 42.58 20.35
N GLY A 784 19.13 43.15 21.17
CA GLY A 784 19.32 44.60 21.36
C GLY A 784 19.62 44.92 22.82
N TYR A 785 19.72 46.21 23.14
CA TYR A 785 20.02 46.69 24.49
C TYR A 785 19.49 48.11 24.71
N ASP A 786 19.36 48.53 25.97
CA ASP A 786 18.87 49.85 26.39
C ASP A 786 17.57 50.28 25.69
N GLY A 787 16.60 49.36 25.65
CA GLY A 787 15.30 49.59 25.03
C GLY A 787 15.27 49.54 23.50
N SER A 788 16.41 49.31 22.84
CA SER A 788 16.51 49.18 21.38
C SER A 788 16.33 47.73 20.89
N SER A 789 15.86 47.55 19.66
CA SER A 789 15.70 46.23 19.03
C SER A 789 16.44 46.21 17.69
N THR A 790 17.14 45.10 17.43
CA THR A 790 17.79 44.82 16.14
C THR A 790 16.86 44.10 15.15
N GLY A 791 15.64 43.75 15.56
CA GLY A 791 14.70 42.96 14.76
C GLY A 791 15.01 41.45 14.69
N ARG A 792 16.05 40.97 15.37
CA ARG A 792 16.40 39.54 15.44
C ARG A 792 15.67 38.88 16.62
N TYR A 793 14.51 38.28 16.33
CA TYR A 793 13.63 37.66 17.32
C TYR A 793 14.06 36.25 17.70
N LYS A 794 13.63 35.80 18.89
CA LYS A 794 13.73 34.41 19.35
C LYS A 794 12.39 33.70 19.24
N ALA A 795 12.44 32.41 18.96
CA ALA A 795 11.28 31.54 18.94
C ALA A 795 11.60 30.20 19.62
N MET A 796 10.68 29.72 20.47
CA MET A 796 10.82 28.49 21.25
C MET A 796 9.53 27.67 21.15
N PRO A 797 9.57 26.37 21.47
CA PRO A 797 8.36 25.58 21.58
C PRO A 797 7.42 26.10 22.67
N ILE A 798 6.14 25.85 22.45
CA ILE A 798 5.06 26.23 23.37
C ILE A 798 4.31 24.97 23.79
N ARG A 799 4.01 24.90 25.08
CA ARG A 799 3.17 23.88 25.68
C ARG A 799 1.97 24.56 26.32
N LEU A 800 0.76 24.12 25.98
CA LEU A 800 -0.47 24.76 26.45
C LEU A 800 -1.08 24.00 27.62
N ILE A 801 -1.61 24.76 28.58
CA ILE A 801 -2.29 24.25 29.78
C ILE A 801 -3.60 24.98 30.02
N TYR A 802 -4.49 24.32 30.75
CA TYR A 802 -5.63 24.92 31.42
C TYR A 802 -5.52 24.66 32.92
N VAL A 803 -5.69 25.73 33.70
CA VAL A 803 -5.68 25.72 35.15
C VAL A 803 -7.05 26.26 35.59
N PRO A 804 -7.90 25.44 36.23
CA PRO A 804 -9.23 25.83 36.69
C PRO A 804 -9.24 26.98 37.70
#